data_AF-A0A2B4R6S1-F1
#
_entry.id   AF-A0A2B4R6S1-F1
#
_cell.length_a   1.000
_cell.length_b   1.000
_cell.length_c   1.000
_cell.angle_alpha   90.00
_cell.angle_beta   90.00
_cell.angle_gamma   90.00
#
_symmetry.space_group_name_H-M   'P 1'
#
loop_
_entity.id
_entity.type
_entity.pdbx_description
1 polymer ?
#
loop_
_entity_poly.entity_id
_entity_poly.type
_entity_poly.pdbx_seq_one_letter_code
_entity_poly.pdbx_strand_id
1 'polypeptide(L)'
;MQAIVDPLNLSDFDIRKRYKEKYDSVEYLITQAKNGNTSAQADLGFAYAEGIQDFVEKDFEKALGWLNAAVENGDLSPSVCGKLGELLDLKGTTQHQRKAYEMYHLAAKMGCTKSQLSLAEMYRCGVEGVVNKDLKEAFEWYQKAAGERASVRDLNIGTVRKIKDALFGTRTEALRLLYKYYREGDCPEGRPQPTKAVYYLTKAAEQGDTDAQCELGWICMTGSCEQIKDLRKAKRWLEKASANGDAKAGQLLQQCNLSEDTQHSASEISEDAIHQSFSIMNEKLRQSVDANKHPLAISQPFAFSEELLQQFNGSPTARIYLQAFKLVEEGIETLNTSQFTNRRGITLIAHGYLTENTTLQTFPQIKSLSHNILHTCNENLHKNPCFFEGLLLAYILREKGTIQGVLTLKNLIYFIQEAEPNSPPCEKPFRFDENYSSWLHVLYYHLAAIYTISEDFERAAEAFENSLKCCPSYYDAKRGLGHSLMKLYTIKEVSKTKNPRQDLPRTTEQSKHDGEISKYESWTVENLRDTAVTRLKEFLNEAPKCFKFYPNACYYLAKLANNRAEFVKYYELGQEAEERRLPFFDPVNLPLKDLITPRYQLFANVQKPVQCGNMKCTKKVMESGLKACGRCKKQKYCSKPCQTADWKNHKATCTALQASVAKNG
;
A
#
# COMPACT_ATOMS: atom_id res chain seq x y z
N MET A 1 13.64 -46.40 -9.98
CA MET A 1 12.99 -45.20 -10.54
C MET A 1 12.22 -44.54 -9.42
N GLN A 2 12.75 -43.42 -8.94
CA GLN A 2 12.23 -42.66 -7.81
C GLN A 2 10.87 -42.05 -8.18
N ALA A 3 9.83 -42.42 -7.42
CA ALA A 3 8.55 -41.75 -7.45
C ALA A 3 8.71 -40.34 -6.87
N ILE A 4 8.23 -39.36 -7.62
CA ILE A 4 8.15 -37.95 -7.23
C ILE A 4 7.19 -37.87 -6.04
N VAL A 5 7.71 -37.41 -4.89
CA VAL A 5 6.96 -37.27 -3.63
C VAL A 5 6.35 -35.87 -3.59
N ASP A 6 5.03 -35.82 -3.55
CA ASP A 6 4.21 -34.61 -3.39
C ASP A 6 4.34 -34.08 -1.93
N PRO A 7 4.54 -32.76 -1.67
CA PRO A 7 4.92 -32.27 -0.34
C PRO A 7 3.80 -32.20 0.71
N LEU A 8 2.60 -32.73 0.43
CA LEU A 8 1.43 -32.64 1.32
C LEU A 8 1.15 -33.88 2.17
N ASN A 9 1.94 -34.95 2.07
CA ASN A 9 1.82 -36.10 2.95
C ASN A 9 2.75 -35.98 4.15
N LEU A 10 2.18 -35.69 5.33
CA LEU A 10 2.67 -36.36 6.54
C LEU A 10 2.74 -37.85 6.18
N SER A 11 3.92 -38.46 6.27
CA SER A 11 4.09 -39.84 5.85
C SER A 11 2.99 -40.69 6.50
N ASP A 12 2.35 -41.62 5.77
CA ASP A 12 1.34 -42.54 6.31
C ASP A 12 1.80 -43.19 7.63
N PHE A 13 3.12 -43.35 7.75
CA PHE A 13 3.87 -43.72 8.96
C PHE A 13 3.66 -42.78 10.17
N ASP A 14 3.74 -41.46 10.01
CA ASP A 14 3.54 -40.49 11.10
C ASP A 14 2.09 -40.45 11.60
N ILE A 15 1.13 -40.62 10.68
CA ILE A 15 -0.31 -40.65 11.00
C ILE A 15 -0.64 -41.95 11.75
N ARG A 16 -0.17 -43.10 11.25
CA ARG A 16 -0.29 -44.40 11.92
C ARG A 16 0.31 -44.36 13.33
N LYS A 17 1.51 -43.80 13.48
CA LYS A 17 2.17 -43.65 14.79
C LYS A 17 1.32 -42.83 15.76
N ARG A 18 0.74 -41.71 15.30
CA ARG A 18 -0.14 -40.87 16.11
C ARG A 18 -1.39 -41.61 16.59
N TYR A 19 -2.05 -42.37 15.72
CA TYR A 19 -3.23 -43.14 16.13
C TYR A 19 -2.88 -44.28 17.09
N LYS A 20 -1.74 -44.94 16.87
CA LYS A 20 -1.23 -45.97 17.78
C LYS A 20 -0.85 -45.39 19.15
N GLU A 21 -0.21 -44.22 19.21
CA GLU A 21 0.12 -43.57 20.49
C GLU A 21 -1.12 -43.08 21.25
N LYS A 22 -2.16 -42.65 20.53
CA LYS A 22 -3.38 -42.09 21.14
C LYS A 22 -4.40 -43.14 21.55
N TYR A 23 -4.52 -44.23 20.80
CA TYR A 23 -5.58 -45.23 20.97
C TYR A 23 -5.08 -46.67 21.11
N ASP A 24 -3.78 -46.93 20.97
CA ASP A 24 -3.13 -48.25 21.02
C ASP A 24 -3.53 -49.20 19.87
N SER A 25 -4.82 -49.42 19.65
CA SER A 25 -5.37 -50.26 18.56
C SER A 25 -6.61 -49.64 17.89
N VAL A 26 -6.95 -50.15 16.71
CA VAL A 26 -8.17 -49.74 15.97
C VAL A 26 -9.45 -50.18 16.70
N GLU A 27 -9.42 -51.34 17.36
CA GLU A 27 -10.55 -51.86 18.14
C GLU A 27 -10.87 -50.95 19.34
N TYR A 28 -9.83 -50.43 20.00
CA TYR A 28 -10.01 -49.48 21.08
C TYR A 28 -10.58 -48.16 20.57
N LEU A 29 -10.08 -47.64 19.44
CA LEU A 29 -10.65 -46.45 18.77
C LEU A 29 -12.14 -46.65 18.42
N ILE A 30 -12.49 -47.80 17.83
CA ILE A 30 -13.89 -48.15 17.51
C ILE A 30 -14.74 -48.21 18.78
N THR A 31 -14.21 -48.78 19.87
CA THR A 31 -14.93 -48.88 21.15
C THR A 31 -15.22 -47.49 21.73
N GLN A 32 -14.21 -46.61 21.74
CA GLN A 32 -14.38 -45.23 22.20
C GLN A 32 -15.39 -44.46 21.34
N ALA A 33 -15.34 -44.64 20.01
CA ALA A 33 -16.29 -43.99 19.09
C ALA A 33 -17.73 -44.47 19.32
N LYS A 34 -17.93 -45.78 19.54
CA LYS A 34 -19.24 -46.36 19.89
C LYS A 34 -19.77 -45.88 21.24
N ASN A 35 -18.88 -45.58 22.20
CA ASN A 35 -19.24 -45.05 23.51
C ASN A 35 -19.54 -43.54 23.50
N GLY A 36 -19.61 -42.90 22.32
CA GLY A 36 -19.99 -41.48 22.19
C GLY A 36 -18.83 -40.50 22.34
N ASN A 37 -17.57 -40.96 22.34
CA ASN A 37 -16.42 -40.06 22.37
C ASN A 37 -16.28 -39.34 21.02
N THR A 38 -16.61 -38.05 20.98
CA THR A 38 -16.62 -37.21 19.77
C THR A 38 -15.28 -37.17 19.06
N SER A 39 -14.17 -37.04 19.80
CA SER A 39 -12.82 -37.05 19.22
C SER A 39 -12.48 -38.39 18.59
N ALA A 40 -12.89 -39.51 19.20
CA ALA A 40 -12.71 -40.85 18.63
C ALA A 40 -13.57 -41.06 17.38
N GLN A 41 -14.81 -40.54 17.36
CA GLN A 41 -15.67 -40.56 16.18
C GLN A 41 -15.06 -39.77 15.02
N ALA A 42 -14.57 -38.55 15.27
CA ALA A 42 -13.89 -37.73 14.29
C ALA A 42 -12.64 -38.43 13.74
N ASP A 43 -11.76 -38.90 14.63
CA ASP A 43 -10.51 -39.58 14.28
C ASP A 43 -10.73 -40.85 13.46
N LEU A 44 -11.72 -41.66 13.83
CA LEU A 44 -12.11 -42.86 13.08
C LEU A 44 -12.69 -42.51 11.70
N GLY A 45 -13.47 -41.43 11.63
CA GLY A 45 -13.99 -40.89 10.38
C GLY A 45 -12.89 -40.45 9.41
N PHE A 46 -11.88 -39.72 9.89
CA PHE A 46 -10.70 -39.37 9.09
C PHE A 46 -9.90 -40.59 8.65
N ALA A 47 -9.69 -41.56 9.56
CA ALA A 47 -8.94 -42.77 9.25
C ALA A 47 -9.61 -43.57 8.11
N TYR A 48 -10.94 -43.75 8.15
CA TYR A 48 -11.66 -44.39 7.05
C TYR A 48 -11.70 -43.56 5.76
N ALA A 49 -11.68 -42.22 5.84
CA ALA A 49 -11.71 -41.36 4.66
C ALA A 49 -10.41 -41.42 3.85
N GLU A 50 -9.26 -41.45 4.53
CA GLU A 50 -7.94 -41.50 3.90
C GLU A 50 -7.51 -42.94 3.60
N GLY A 51 -7.86 -43.90 4.47
CA GLY A 51 -7.32 -45.25 4.48
C GLY A 51 -5.88 -45.25 4.98
N ILE A 52 -5.60 -46.00 6.05
CA ILE A 52 -4.29 -46.03 6.70
C ILE A 52 -3.76 -47.45 6.64
N GLN A 53 -2.58 -47.63 6.03
CA GLN A 53 -2.00 -48.95 5.81
C GLN A 53 -1.83 -49.73 7.13
N ASP A 54 -2.24 -51.00 7.13
CA ASP A 54 -2.26 -51.89 8.30
C ASP A 54 -3.04 -51.35 9.52
N PHE A 55 -4.00 -50.45 9.32
CA PHE A 55 -4.85 -49.90 10.39
C PHE A 55 -6.34 -49.92 10.02
N VAL A 56 -6.74 -49.21 8.97
CA VAL A 56 -8.10 -49.28 8.39
C VAL A 56 -8.05 -49.15 6.87
N GLU A 57 -8.85 -49.94 6.17
CA GLU A 57 -9.07 -49.75 4.74
C GLU A 57 -9.93 -48.50 4.49
N LYS A 58 -9.70 -47.86 3.35
CA LYS A 58 -10.50 -46.70 2.93
C LYS A 58 -11.96 -47.10 2.71
N ASP A 59 -12.87 -46.44 3.42
CA ASP A 59 -14.30 -46.74 3.40
C ASP A 59 -15.11 -45.45 3.59
N PHE A 60 -15.63 -44.91 2.48
CA PHE A 60 -16.33 -43.63 2.47
C PHE A 60 -17.64 -43.65 3.26
N GLU A 61 -18.35 -44.78 3.28
CA GLU A 61 -19.63 -44.89 4.00
C GLU A 61 -19.42 -44.91 5.51
N LYS A 62 -18.41 -45.66 5.98
CA LYS A 62 -18.03 -45.63 7.40
C LYS A 62 -17.49 -44.26 7.80
N ALA A 63 -16.68 -43.63 6.95
CA ALA A 63 -16.18 -42.29 7.20
C ALA A 63 -17.33 -41.27 7.37
N LEU A 64 -18.31 -41.30 6.47
CA LEU A 64 -19.52 -40.48 6.56
C LEU A 64 -20.31 -40.76 7.84
N GLY A 65 -20.53 -42.03 8.18
CA GLY A 65 -21.25 -42.41 9.39
C GLY A 65 -20.60 -41.86 10.65
N TRP A 66 -19.29 -42.03 10.80
CA TRP A 66 -18.55 -41.58 11.98
C TRP A 66 -18.40 -40.06 12.06
N LEU A 67 -18.18 -39.38 10.94
CA LEU A 67 -18.11 -37.91 10.92
C LEU A 67 -19.47 -37.27 11.18
N ASN A 68 -20.57 -37.83 10.65
CA ASN A 68 -21.92 -37.37 11.00
C ASN A 68 -22.19 -37.56 12.50
N ALA A 69 -21.85 -38.73 13.07
CA ALA A 69 -21.99 -38.97 14.50
C ALA A 69 -21.17 -37.99 15.35
N ALA A 70 -19.96 -37.63 14.91
CA ALA A 70 -19.14 -36.63 15.59
C ALA A 70 -19.81 -35.25 15.62
N VAL A 71 -20.38 -34.82 14.48
CA VAL A 71 -21.13 -33.56 14.36
C VAL A 71 -22.40 -33.57 15.21
N GLU A 72 -23.18 -34.65 15.17
CA GLU A 72 -24.40 -34.82 15.98
C GLU A 72 -24.11 -34.80 17.48
N ASN A 73 -22.96 -35.33 17.90
CA ASN A 73 -22.49 -35.30 19.28
C ASN A 73 -21.72 -34.01 19.64
N GLY A 74 -21.65 -33.03 18.74
CA GLY A 74 -21.20 -31.66 19.04
C GLY A 74 -19.79 -31.28 18.56
N ASP A 75 -19.08 -32.12 17.81
CA ASP A 75 -17.81 -31.73 17.18
C ASP A 75 -18.07 -30.93 15.89
N LEU A 76 -18.11 -29.61 16.04
CA LEU A 76 -18.27 -28.66 14.94
C LEU A 76 -16.92 -28.06 14.50
N SER A 77 -15.82 -28.80 14.66
CA SER A 77 -14.50 -28.31 14.25
C SER A 77 -14.40 -28.13 12.72
N PRO A 78 -13.61 -27.13 12.24
CA PRO A 78 -13.55 -26.83 10.80
C PRO A 78 -13.04 -27.99 9.95
N SER A 79 -12.17 -28.84 10.52
CA SER A 79 -11.67 -30.04 9.87
C SER A 79 -12.76 -31.11 9.72
N VAL A 80 -13.57 -31.36 10.76
CA VAL A 80 -14.63 -32.37 10.75
C VAL A 80 -15.75 -31.95 9.80
N CYS A 81 -16.26 -30.73 9.95
CA CYS A 81 -17.28 -30.19 9.05
C CYS A 81 -16.77 -30.11 7.59
N GLY A 82 -15.51 -29.68 7.38
CA GLY A 82 -14.94 -29.60 6.04
C GLY A 82 -14.79 -30.96 5.35
N LYS A 83 -14.31 -31.98 6.07
CA LYS A 83 -14.18 -33.35 5.53
C LYS A 83 -15.54 -34.03 5.35
N LEU A 84 -16.48 -33.82 6.28
CA LEU A 84 -17.84 -34.30 6.13
C LEU A 84 -18.52 -33.70 4.89
N GLY A 85 -18.36 -32.38 4.68
CA GLY A 85 -18.84 -31.71 3.47
C GLY A 85 -18.25 -32.32 2.20
N GLU A 86 -16.93 -32.57 2.16
CA GLU A 86 -16.25 -33.24 1.04
C GLU A 86 -16.84 -34.61 0.71
N LEU A 87 -17.04 -35.46 1.72
CA LEU A 87 -17.58 -36.79 1.50
C LEU A 87 -19.06 -36.77 1.08
N LEU A 88 -19.84 -35.81 1.60
CA LEU A 88 -21.24 -35.61 1.21
C LEU A 88 -21.35 -35.12 -0.23
N ASP A 89 -20.47 -34.21 -0.64
CA ASP A 89 -20.46 -33.68 -2.01
C ASP A 89 -20.08 -34.76 -3.04
N LEU A 90 -19.13 -35.65 -2.69
CA LEU A 90 -18.77 -36.82 -3.51
C LEU A 90 -19.94 -37.78 -3.76
N LYS A 91 -20.95 -37.84 -2.88
CA LYS A 91 -22.17 -38.63 -3.13
C LYS A 91 -23.08 -38.02 -4.19
N GLY A 92 -22.98 -36.72 -4.45
CA GLY A 92 -23.59 -36.04 -5.59
C GLY A 92 -25.11 -35.98 -5.65
N THR A 93 -25.86 -36.55 -4.70
CA THR A 93 -27.34 -36.38 -4.69
C THR A 93 -27.70 -35.02 -4.12
N THR A 94 -28.79 -34.40 -4.60
CA THR A 94 -29.22 -33.07 -4.16
C THR A 94 -29.37 -32.96 -2.64
N GLN A 95 -29.84 -34.02 -1.97
CA GLN A 95 -29.94 -34.05 -0.51
C GLN A 95 -28.57 -34.00 0.17
N HIS A 96 -27.60 -34.77 -0.33
CA HIS A 96 -26.24 -34.76 0.21
C HIS A 96 -25.54 -33.43 -0.11
N GLN A 97 -25.73 -32.86 -1.30
CA GLN A 97 -25.18 -31.56 -1.68
C GLN A 97 -25.72 -30.41 -0.81
N ARG A 98 -26.99 -30.44 -0.38
CA ARG A 98 -27.52 -29.48 0.62
C ARG A 98 -26.79 -29.59 1.95
N LYS A 99 -26.62 -30.81 2.46
CA LYS A 99 -25.87 -31.03 3.70
C LYS A 99 -24.40 -30.65 3.54
N ALA A 100 -23.79 -30.93 2.39
CA ALA A 100 -22.41 -30.54 2.07
C ALA A 100 -22.27 -29.01 2.11
N TYR A 101 -23.18 -28.29 1.47
CA TYR A 101 -23.23 -26.82 1.52
C TYR A 101 -23.31 -26.29 2.97
N GLU A 102 -24.18 -26.85 3.81
CA GLU A 102 -24.28 -26.47 5.23
C GLU A 102 -22.95 -26.70 5.98
N MET A 103 -22.34 -27.87 5.79
CA MET A 103 -21.07 -28.24 6.43
C MET A 103 -19.91 -27.37 5.95
N TYR A 104 -19.82 -27.10 4.65
CA TYR A 104 -18.84 -26.19 4.09
C TYR A 104 -19.03 -24.77 4.60
N HIS A 105 -20.26 -24.28 4.67
CA HIS A 105 -20.56 -22.94 5.18
C HIS A 105 -20.16 -22.77 6.64
N LEU A 106 -20.39 -23.79 7.48
CA LEU A 106 -19.94 -23.81 8.87
C LEU A 106 -18.41 -23.78 8.97
N ALA A 107 -17.72 -24.69 8.27
CA ALA A 107 -16.26 -24.77 8.27
C ALA A 107 -15.59 -23.51 7.70
N ALA A 108 -16.15 -22.93 6.64
CA ALA A 108 -15.62 -21.74 5.97
C ALA A 108 -15.73 -20.49 6.84
N LYS A 109 -16.83 -20.32 7.60
CA LYS A 109 -16.99 -19.26 8.60
C LYS A 109 -15.92 -19.32 9.69
N MET A 110 -15.46 -20.52 10.03
CA MET A 110 -14.40 -20.75 11.01
C MET A 110 -12.99 -20.72 10.39
N GLY A 111 -12.86 -20.32 9.12
CA GLY A 111 -11.56 -20.10 8.47
C GLY A 111 -10.98 -21.30 7.73
N CYS A 112 -11.75 -22.38 7.50
CA CYS A 112 -11.28 -23.51 6.69
C CYS A 112 -11.14 -23.11 5.22
N THR A 113 -9.91 -22.92 4.73
CA THR A 113 -9.60 -22.51 3.36
C THR A 113 -10.17 -23.48 2.31
N LYS A 114 -10.08 -24.81 2.55
CA LYS A 114 -10.65 -25.82 1.64
C LYS A 114 -12.16 -25.66 1.50
N SER A 115 -12.87 -25.44 2.60
CA SER A 115 -14.33 -25.21 2.57
C SER A 115 -14.71 -23.85 1.99
N GLN A 116 -13.88 -22.81 2.17
CA GLN A 116 -14.07 -21.52 1.50
C GLN A 116 -13.96 -21.68 -0.02
N LEU A 117 -13.00 -22.46 -0.53
CA LEU A 117 -12.90 -22.80 -1.95
C LEU A 117 -14.11 -23.60 -2.44
N SER A 118 -14.52 -24.64 -1.71
CA SER A 118 -15.69 -25.44 -2.07
C SER A 118 -16.95 -24.59 -2.18
N LEU A 119 -17.20 -23.67 -1.24
CA LEU A 119 -18.32 -22.73 -1.35
C LEU A 119 -18.18 -21.80 -2.55
N ALA A 120 -16.98 -21.29 -2.81
CA ALA A 120 -16.73 -20.43 -3.95
C ALA A 120 -17.08 -21.12 -5.27
N GLU A 121 -16.69 -22.38 -5.44
CA GLU A 121 -17.05 -23.20 -6.60
C GLU A 121 -18.55 -23.49 -6.68
N MET A 122 -19.20 -23.82 -5.55
CA MET A 122 -20.65 -24.03 -5.51
C MET A 122 -21.41 -22.77 -5.96
N TYR A 123 -20.99 -21.58 -5.54
CA TYR A 123 -21.56 -20.32 -6.02
C TYR A 123 -21.18 -20.03 -7.47
N ARG A 124 -19.96 -20.33 -7.92
CA ARG A 124 -19.51 -20.07 -9.29
C ARG A 124 -20.30 -20.87 -10.32
N CYS A 125 -20.51 -22.15 -10.05
CA CYS A 125 -21.24 -23.05 -10.93
C CYS A 125 -22.75 -22.95 -10.73
N GLY A 126 -23.20 -22.66 -9.50
CA GLY A 126 -24.54 -22.98 -9.06
C GLY A 126 -24.71 -24.50 -8.92
N VAL A 127 -25.49 -24.93 -7.93
CA VAL A 127 -25.86 -26.33 -7.73
C VAL A 127 -27.36 -26.40 -7.64
N GLU A 128 -27.97 -27.06 -8.63
CA GLU A 128 -29.42 -27.11 -8.79
C GLU A 128 -30.12 -27.59 -7.51
N GLY A 129 -31.11 -26.84 -7.05
CA GLY A 129 -31.86 -27.15 -5.83
C GLY A 129 -31.08 -26.97 -4.51
N VAL A 130 -29.87 -26.40 -4.56
CA VAL A 130 -29.01 -26.11 -3.38
C VAL A 130 -28.65 -24.63 -3.32
N VAL A 131 -27.98 -24.11 -4.35
CA VAL A 131 -27.50 -22.72 -4.40
C VAL A 131 -27.50 -22.21 -5.83
N ASN A 132 -27.95 -20.98 -6.04
CA ASN A 132 -27.92 -20.35 -7.35
C ASN A 132 -26.51 -19.91 -7.71
N LYS A 133 -26.23 -19.84 -9.01
CA LYS A 133 -25.00 -19.25 -9.50
C LYS A 133 -24.92 -17.78 -9.07
N ASP A 134 -23.84 -17.44 -8.38
CA ASP A 134 -23.53 -16.09 -7.92
C ASP A 134 -22.01 -15.85 -7.98
N LEU A 135 -21.57 -15.15 -9.02
CA LEU A 135 -20.15 -14.87 -9.24
C LEU A 135 -19.58 -13.91 -8.20
N LYS A 136 -20.40 -13.03 -7.62
CA LYS A 136 -19.96 -12.06 -6.61
C LYS A 136 -19.66 -12.79 -5.30
N GLU A 137 -20.56 -13.68 -4.89
CA GLU A 137 -20.43 -14.46 -3.67
C GLU A 137 -19.26 -15.44 -3.80
N ALA A 138 -19.12 -16.08 -4.97
CA ALA A 138 -17.95 -16.90 -5.29
C ALA A 138 -16.64 -16.11 -5.13
N PHE A 139 -16.60 -14.91 -5.72
CA PHE A 139 -15.46 -14.00 -5.65
C PHE A 139 -15.09 -13.62 -4.19
N GLU A 140 -16.07 -13.32 -3.34
CA GLU A 140 -15.81 -13.03 -1.93
C GLU A 140 -15.19 -14.22 -1.17
N TRP A 141 -15.63 -15.44 -1.47
CA TRP A 141 -15.09 -16.64 -0.86
C TRP A 141 -13.67 -16.96 -1.35
N TYR A 142 -13.35 -16.74 -2.63
CA TYR A 142 -11.97 -16.81 -3.12
C TYR A 142 -11.05 -15.79 -2.43
N GLN A 143 -11.50 -14.55 -2.22
CA GLN A 143 -10.72 -13.54 -1.48
C GLN A 143 -10.43 -13.96 -0.04
N LYS A 144 -11.42 -14.57 0.64
CA LYS A 144 -11.23 -15.11 1.99
C LYS A 144 -10.22 -16.27 1.99
N ALA A 145 -10.33 -17.20 1.04
CA ALA A 145 -9.40 -18.32 0.90
C ALA A 145 -7.96 -17.87 0.58
N ALA A 146 -7.79 -16.81 -0.21
CA ALA A 146 -6.51 -16.18 -0.49
C ALA A 146 -5.91 -15.41 0.70
N GLY A 147 -6.68 -15.16 1.77
CA GLY A 147 -6.27 -14.50 2.99
C GLY A 147 -6.32 -12.97 2.96
N GLU A 148 -7.05 -12.37 2.02
CA GLU A 148 -7.21 -10.90 1.88
C GLU A 148 -8.18 -10.29 2.91
N ARG A 149 -9.05 -11.11 3.55
CA ARG A 149 -10.07 -10.66 4.54
C ARG A 149 -9.98 -11.34 5.92
N ALA A 150 -8.87 -11.99 6.27
CA ALA A 150 -8.78 -12.74 7.53
C ALA A 150 -8.59 -11.84 8.78
N SER A 151 -9.46 -11.98 9.77
CA SER A 151 -9.32 -11.40 11.12
C SER A 151 -8.15 -12.07 11.86
N VAL A 152 -7.12 -11.29 12.18
CA VAL A 152 -5.89 -11.73 12.88
C VAL A 152 -6.10 -11.93 14.39
N ARG A 153 -7.34 -12.05 14.89
CA ARG A 153 -7.60 -12.43 16.29
C ARG A 153 -7.72 -13.96 16.35
N ASP A 154 -6.78 -14.58 17.07
CA ASP A 154 -6.87 -15.93 17.69
C ASP A 154 -6.01 -17.07 17.12
N LEU A 155 -4.82 -16.81 16.55
CA LEU A 155 -3.84 -17.88 16.31
C LEU A 155 -2.49 -17.61 17.00
N ASN A 156 -2.12 -18.50 17.94
CA ASN A 156 -0.82 -18.54 18.59
C ASN A 156 0.30 -18.81 17.56
N ILE A 157 1.37 -18.01 17.62
CA ILE A 157 2.48 -17.95 16.65
C ILE A 157 3.17 -19.32 16.39
N GLY A 158 3.17 -20.23 17.38
CA GLY A 158 3.75 -21.57 17.24
C GLY A 158 2.93 -22.55 16.38
N THR A 159 1.60 -22.41 16.37
CA THR A 159 0.69 -23.28 15.59
C THR A 159 0.54 -22.80 14.14
N VAL A 160 0.73 -21.50 13.91
CA VAL A 160 0.67 -20.87 12.58
C VAL A 160 1.70 -21.46 11.63
N ARG A 161 2.91 -21.80 12.08
CA ARG A 161 3.96 -22.31 11.16
C ARG A 161 3.64 -23.70 10.60
N LYS A 162 3.09 -24.61 11.41
CA LYS A 162 2.68 -25.96 10.97
C LYS A 162 1.39 -25.94 10.13
N ILE A 163 0.46 -25.03 10.43
CA ILE A 163 -0.77 -24.84 9.64
C ILE A 163 -0.47 -24.18 8.28
N LYS A 164 0.53 -23.29 8.22
CA LYS A 164 0.94 -22.59 7.00
C LYS A 164 1.48 -23.52 5.92
N ASP A 165 2.16 -24.60 6.32
CA ASP A 165 2.68 -25.62 5.39
C ASP A 165 1.54 -26.51 4.84
N ALA A 166 0.52 -26.83 5.66
CA ALA A 166 -0.65 -27.61 5.24
C ALA A 166 -1.67 -26.81 4.40
N LEU A 167 -1.71 -25.48 4.55
CA LEU A 167 -2.58 -24.57 3.79
C LEU A 167 -1.97 -24.09 2.46
N PHE A 168 -0.71 -24.48 2.20
CA PHE A 168 0.07 -23.92 1.09
C PHE A 168 -0.59 -24.14 -0.28
N GLY A 169 -1.03 -25.37 -0.59
CA GLY A 169 -1.67 -25.67 -1.87
C GLY A 169 -3.07 -25.04 -2.06
N THR A 170 -3.90 -25.02 -1.02
CA THR A 170 -5.26 -24.46 -1.12
C THR A 170 -5.24 -22.94 -1.23
N ARG A 171 -4.25 -22.27 -0.63
CA ARG A 171 -4.11 -20.82 -0.77
C ARG A 171 -3.59 -20.42 -2.15
N THR A 172 -2.63 -21.15 -2.72
CA THR A 172 -2.15 -20.87 -4.08
C THR A 172 -3.22 -21.14 -5.13
N GLU A 173 -4.04 -22.18 -4.93
CA GLU A 173 -5.22 -22.45 -5.76
C GLU A 173 -6.22 -21.28 -5.74
N ALA A 174 -6.56 -20.75 -4.57
CA ALA A 174 -7.43 -19.57 -4.45
C ALA A 174 -6.87 -18.36 -5.20
N LEU A 175 -5.56 -18.14 -5.13
CA LEU A 175 -4.88 -17.05 -5.84
C LEU A 175 -4.91 -17.23 -7.36
N ARG A 176 -4.76 -18.46 -7.85
CA ARG A 176 -4.90 -18.77 -9.29
C ARG A 176 -6.32 -18.57 -9.80
N LEU A 177 -7.32 -18.93 -8.98
CA LEU A 177 -8.73 -18.69 -9.31
C LEU A 177 -9.05 -17.19 -9.35
N LEU A 178 -8.52 -16.40 -8.42
CA LEU A 178 -8.62 -14.93 -8.47
C LEU A 178 -7.93 -14.34 -9.70
N TYR A 179 -6.76 -14.85 -10.10
CA TYR A 179 -6.12 -14.48 -11.36
C TYR A 179 -7.06 -14.71 -12.55
N LYS A 180 -7.68 -15.90 -12.64
CA LYS A 180 -8.61 -16.22 -13.71
C LYS A 180 -9.83 -15.29 -13.74
N TYR A 181 -10.44 -15.06 -12.58
CA TYR A 181 -11.59 -14.16 -12.42
C TYR A 181 -11.29 -12.74 -12.90
N TYR A 182 -10.16 -12.17 -12.45
CA TYR A 182 -9.77 -10.83 -12.87
C TYR A 182 -9.35 -10.78 -14.33
N ARG A 183 -8.78 -11.86 -14.89
CA ARG A 183 -8.42 -11.93 -16.30
C ARG A 183 -9.66 -12.01 -17.20
N GLU A 184 -10.67 -12.76 -16.80
CA GLU A 184 -11.89 -12.97 -17.58
C GLU A 184 -12.91 -11.83 -17.39
N GLY A 185 -12.82 -11.08 -16.28
CA GLY A 185 -13.71 -9.96 -15.98
C GLY A 185 -14.92 -10.33 -15.13
N ASP A 186 -14.98 -11.56 -14.60
CA ASP A 186 -16.01 -12.08 -13.69
C ASP A 186 -15.92 -11.48 -12.26
N CYS A 187 -15.11 -10.45 -12.09
CA CYS A 187 -14.96 -9.68 -10.85
C CYS A 187 -16.08 -8.61 -10.69
N PRO A 188 -16.26 -8.02 -9.50
CA PRO A 188 -17.28 -6.99 -9.25
C PRO A 188 -17.23 -5.79 -10.21
N GLU A 189 -16.07 -5.48 -10.77
CA GLU A 189 -15.87 -4.42 -11.77
C GLU A 189 -16.49 -4.74 -13.14
N GLY A 190 -16.94 -5.98 -13.38
CA GLY A 190 -17.66 -6.40 -14.59
C GLY A 190 -16.84 -6.32 -15.89
N ARG A 191 -15.52 -6.21 -15.79
CA ARG A 191 -14.59 -6.15 -16.93
C ARG A 191 -13.21 -6.67 -16.55
N PRO A 192 -12.42 -7.23 -17.48
CA PRO A 192 -11.06 -7.68 -17.22
C PRO A 192 -10.19 -6.64 -16.50
N GLN A 193 -9.45 -7.08 -15.48
CA GLN A 193 -8.48 -6.32 -14.70
C GLN A 193 -7.09 -7.00 -14.82
N PRO A 194 -6.41 -6.88 -15.97
CA PRO A 194 -5.16 -7.60 -16.25
C PRO A 194 -4.07 -7.35 -15.21
N THR A 195 -3.93 -6.13 -14.69
CA THR A 195 -2.95 -5.79 -13.65
C THR A 195 -3.26 -6.49 -12.31
N LYS A 196 -4.54 -6.52 -11.89
CA LYS A 196 -4.96 -7.26 -10.68
C LYS A 196 -4.80 -8.76 -10.87
N ALA A 197 -5.08 -9.27 -12.07
CA ALA A 197 -4.87 -10.68 -12.39
C ALA A 197 -3.39 -11.06 -12.21
N VAL A 198 -2.46 -10.29 -12.81
CA VAL A 198 -1.02 -10.54 -12.69
C VAL A 198 -0.53 -10.39 -11.24
N TYR A 199 -1.13 -9.51 -10.43
CA TYR A 199 -0.85 -9.42 -9.00
C TYR A 199 -1.13 -10.75 -8.27
N TYR A 200 -2.32 -11.34 -8.43
CA TYR A 200 -2.66 -12.60 -7.78
C TYR A 200 -1.84 -13.77 -8.29
N LEU A 201 -1.55 -13.81 -9.60
CA LEU A 201 -0.65 -14.79 -10.20
C LEU A 201 0.78 -14.69 -9.62
N THR A 202 1.27 -13.47 -9.42
CA THR A 202 2.58 -13.22 -8.80
C THR A 202 2.59 -13.71 -7.35
N LYS A 203 1.52 -13.48 -6.58
CA LYS A 203 1.40 -13.98 -5.20
C LYS A 203 1.38 -15.51 -5.11
N ALA A 204 0.80 -16.19 -6.09
CA ALA A 204 0.87 -17.65 -6.20
C ALA A 204 2.30 -18.12 -6.55
N ALA A 205 2.92 -17.49 -7.54
CA ALA A 205 4.28 -17.81 -7.99
C ALA A 205 5.34 -17.57 -6.91
N GLU A 206 5.20 -16.50 -6.11
CA GLU A 206 6.04 -16.17 -4.95
C GLU A 206 5.91 -17.20 -3.83
N GLN A 207 4.73 -17.81 -3.67
CA GLN A 207 4.56 -18.87 -2.69
C GLN A 207 5.26 -20.14 -3.14
N GLY A 208 5.33 -20.42 -4.44
CA GLY A 208 6.06 -21.57 -4.97
C GLY A 208 5.26 -22.39 -5.98
N ASP A 209 4.06 -21.93 -6.35
CA ASP A 209 3.21 -22.58 -7.34
C ASP A 209 3.88 -22.59 -8.73
N THR A 210 4.16 -23.79 -9.24
CA THR A 210 4.93 -24.01 -10.48
C THR A 210 4.20 -23.53 -11.71
N ASP A 211 2.89 -23.77 -11.79
CA ASP A 211 2.07 -23.34 -12.91
C ASP A 211 1.99 -21.82 -12.96
N ALA A 212 1.84 -21.15 -11.81
CA ALA A 212 1.84 -19.71 -11.72
C ALA A 212 3.20 -19.12 -12.13
N GLN A 213 4.31 -19.76 -11.78
CA GLN A 213 5.65 -19.37 -12.24
C GLN A 213 5.78 -19.52 -13.76
N CYS A 214 5.30 -20.64 -14.33
CA CYS A 214 5.33 -20.89 -15.76
C CYS A 214 4.49 -19.87 -16.55
N GLU A 215 3.25 -19.65 -16.11
CA GLU A 215 2.33 -18.68 -16.73
C GLU A 215 2.84 -17.24 -16.58
N LEU A 216 3.41 -16.87 -15.43
CA LEU A 216 4.05 -15.56 -15.26
C LEU A 216 5.29 -15.41 -16.16
N GLY A 217 6.05 -16.49 -16.33
CA GLY A 217 7.16 -16.57 -17.28
C GLY A 217 6.71 -16.32 -18.73
N TRP A 218 5.63 -16.97 -19.15
CA TRP A 218 5.01 -16.75 -20.46
C TRP A 218 4.51 -15.32 -20.63
N ILE A 219 3.83 -14.76 -19.62
CA ILE A 219 3.31 -13.39 -19.64
C ILE A 219 4.46 -12.39 -19.83
N CYS A 220 5.56 -12.56 -19.08
CA CYS A 220 6.76 -11.73 -19.25
C CYS A 220 7.43 -11.94 -20.62
N MET A 221 7.41 -13.16 -21.18
CA MET A 221 8.00 -13.44 -22.49
C MET A 221 7.21 -12.82 -23.65
N THR A 222 5.89 -12.79 -23.52
CA THR A 222 4.97 -12.35 -24.59
C THR A 222 4.51 -10.90 -24.44
N GLY A 223 4.64 -10.31 -23.25
CA GLY A 223 4.07 -8.99 -22.94
C GLY A 223 2.54 -8.98 -22.90
N SER A 224 1.93 -10.11 -22.54
CA SER A 224 0.47 -10.22 -22.43
C SER A 224 -0.06 -9.64 -21.10
N CYS A 225 -1.38 -9.47 -20.95
CA CYS A 225 -2.00 -8.88 -19.75
C CYS A 225 -1.44 -7.48 -19.38
N GLU A 226 -1.27 -6.61 -20.37
CA GLU A 226 -0.75 -5.24 -20.21
C GLU A 226 0.65 -5.18 -19.55
N GLN A 227 1.40 -6.29 -19.58
CA GLN A 227 2.78 -6.34 -19.09
C GLN A 227 3.77 -5.98 -20.21
N ILE A 228 4.86 -5.31 -19.85
CA ILE A 228 5.98 -5.09 -20.76
C ILE A 228 6.72 -6.42 -20.95
N LYS A 229 7.07 -6.73 -22.20
CA LYS A 229 7.90 -7.90 -22.52
C LYS A 229 9.25 -7.79 -21.80
N ASP A 230 9.54 -8.74 -20.92
CA ASP A 230 10.77 -8.84 -20.13
C ASP A 230 11.28 -10.29 -20.18
N LEU A 231 12.19 -10.54 -21.12
CA LEU A 231 12.79 -11.86 -21.34
C LEU A 231 13.65 -12.32 -20.15
N ARG A 232 14.22 -11.40 -19.35
CA ARG A 232 15.01 -11.75 -18.16
C ARG A 232 14.12 -12.20 -17.01
N LYS A 233 13.01 -11.49 -16.77
CA LYS A 233 11.99 -11.88 -15.78
C LYS A 233 11.28 -13.16 -16.22
N ALA A 234 11.03 -13.32 -17.52
CA ALA A 234 10.53 -14.57 -18.09
C ALA A 234 11.48 -15.73 -17.80
N LYS A 235 12.76 -15.60 -18.17
CA LYS A 235 13.79 -16.62 -17.90
C LYS A 235 13.86 -16.98 -16.42
N ARG A 236 13.88 -16.00 -15.51
CA ARG A 236 13.93 -16.27 -14.06
C ARG A 236 12.73 -17.07 -13.54
N TRP A 237 11.52 -16.78 -14.01
CA TRP A 237 10.34 -17.52 -13.60
C TRP A 237 10.24 -18.90 -14.27
N LEU A 238 10.63 -19.00 -15.54
CA LEU A 238 10.70 -20.26 -16.28
C LEU A 238 11.79 -21.19 -15.75
N GLU A 239 12.94 -20.67 -15.31
CA GLU A 239 14.00 -21.44 -14.65
C GLU A 239 13.51 -22.00 -13.31
N LYS A 240 12.76 -21.22 -12.52
CA LYS A 240 12.17 -21.70 -11.27
C LYS A 240 11.12 -22.78 -11.51
N ALA A 241 10.22 -22.58 -12.48
CA ALA A 241 9.22 -23.58 -12.85
C ALA A 241 9.87 -24.86 -13.41
N SER A 242 10.89 -24.71 -14.27
CA SER A 242 11.63 -25.82 -14.85
C SER A 242 12.46 -26.59 -13.82
N ALA A 243 13.08 -25.89 -12.86
CA ALA A 243 13.78 -26.52 -11.74
C ALA A 243 12.85 -27.37 -10.85
N ASN A 244 11.56 -27.01 -10.81
CA ASN A 244 10.51 -27.77 -10.13
C ASN A 244 9.82 -28.81 -11.03
N GLY A 245 10.35 -29.07 -12.24
CA GLY A 245 9.92 -30.17 -13.11
C GLY A 245 8.89 -29.79 -14.20
N ASP A 246 8.57 -28.51 -14.40
CA ASP A 246 7.65 -28.09 -15.46
C ASP A 246 8.31 -28.20 -16.86
N ALA A 247 7.83 -29.14 -17.67
CA ALA A 247 8.33 -29.39 -19.02
C ALA A 247 7.96 -28.26 -20.02
N LYS A 248 6.81 -27.60 -19.84
CA LYS A 248 6.39 -26.44 -20.64
C LYS A 248 7.34 -25.27 -20.37
N ALA A 249 7.72 -25.07 -19.10
CA ALA A 249 8.67 -24.03 -18.74
C ALA A 249 10.06 -24.23 -19.40
N GLY A 250 10.53 -25.48 -19.48
CA GLY A 250 11.78 -25.82 -20.16
C GLY A 250 11.75 -25.53 -21.68
N GLN A 251 10.64 -25.81 -22.36
CA GLN A 251 10.47 -25.48 -23.79
C GLN A 251 10.47 -23.97 -24.03
N LEU A 252 9.78 -23.22 -23.17
CA LEU A 252 9.73 -21.76 -23.23
C LEU A 252 11.08 -21.12 -22.91
N LEU A 253 11.86 -21.72 -22.01
CA LEU A 253 13.23 -21.32 -21.73
C LEU A 253 14.12 -21.48 -22.98
N GLN A 254 13.95 -22.57 -23.72
CA GLN A 254 14.71 -22.84 -24.94
C GLN A 254 14.38 -21.83 -26.05
N GLN A 255 13.11 -21.46 -26.20
CA GLN A 255 12.67 -20.37 -27.10
C GLN A 255 13.23 -19.01 -26.68
N CYS A 256 13.36 -18.76 -25.37
CA CYS A 256 13.96 -17.54 -24.84
C CYS A 256 15.47 -17.47 -25.18
N ASN A 257 16.20 -18.58 -25.05
CA ASN A 257 17.64 -18.65 -25.33
C ASN A 257 17.96 -18.58 -26.85
N LEU A 258 17.13 -19.16 -27.72
CA LEU A 258 17.32 -19.10 -29.18
C LEU A 258 17.19 -17.67 -29.76
N SER A 259 16.59 -16.74 -29.01
CA SER A 259 16.49 -15.33 -29.40
C SER A 259 17.76 -14.50 -29.12
N GLU A 260 18.76 -15.07 -28.41
CA GLU A 260 20.05 -14.43 -28.11
C GLU A 260 21.15 -14.72 -29.17
N ASP A 261 20.96 -15.67 -30.09
CA ASP A 261 22.02 -16.18 -31.00
C ASP A 261 22.20 -15.43 -32.33
N THR A 262 21.67 -14.21 -32.47
CA THR A 262 22.06 -13.30 -33.56
C THR A 262 22.93 -12.16 -33.02
N GLN A 263 24.22 -12.45 -32.83
CA GLN A 263 25.22 -11.45 -32.44
C GLN A 263 25.49 -10.44 -33.56
N HIS A 264 25.53 -9.17 -33.20
CA HIS A 264 26.49 -8.22 -33.78
C HIS A 264 27.51 -7.80 -32.72
N SER A 265 28.70 -7.49 -33.24
CA SER A 265 30.01 -7.50 -32.60
C SER A 265 30.28 -6.36 -31.63
N ALA A 266 31.19 -6.63 -30.70
CA ALA A 266 31.72 -5.72 -29.71
C ALA A 266 32.49 -4.54 -30.31
N SER A 267 31.81 -3.41 -30.54
CA SER A 267 32.38 -2.07 -30.38
C SER A 267 31.35 -0.98 -30.06
N GLU A 268 30.07 -1.30 -29.90
CA GLU A 268 29.05 -0.34 -29.51
C GLU A 268 28.24 -0.94 -28.37
N ILE A 269 28.39 -0.38 -27.17
CA ILE A 269 27.38 -0.52 -26.13
C ILE A 269 26.14 0.18 -26.70
N SER A 270 25.20 -0.58 -27.30
CA SER A 270 24.02 0.06 -27.91
C SER A 270 23.20 0.76 -26.82
N GLU A 271 22.63 1.90 -27.18
CA GLU A 271 21.72 2.72 -26.38
C GLU A 271 20.63 1.88 -25.67
N ASP A 272 20.29 0.69 -26.17
CA ASP A 272 19.28 -0.21 -25.62
C ASP A 272 19.65 -0.84 -24.27
N ALA A 273 20.94 -1.09 -23.98
CA ALA A 273 21.36 -1.61 -22.67
C ALA A 273 21.31 -0.52 -21.58
N ILE A 274 21.55 0.73 -21.98
CA ILE A 274 21.39 1.92 -21.13
C ILE A 274 19.89 2.24 -20.98
N HIS A 275 19.08 2.15 -22.04
CA HIS A 275 17.63 2.30 -22.00
C HIS A 275 16.92 1.21 -21.21
N GLN A 276 17.36 -0.06 -21.26
CA GLN A 276 16.83 -1.13 -20.40
C GLN A 276 17.23 -0.95 -18.94
N SER A 277 18.43 -0.45 -18.67
CA SER A 277 18.87 -0.09 -17.32
C SER A 277 18.06 1.09 -16.76
N PHE A 278 17.80 2.11 -17.58
CA PHE A 278 16.90 3.23 -17.28
C PHE A 278 15.44 2.81 -17.20
N SER A 279 15.00 1.80 -17.96
CA SER A 279 13.63 1.25 -17.91
C SER A 279 13.42 0.42 -16.65
N ILE A 280 14.38 -0.40 -16.24
CA ILE A 280 14.35 -1.14 -14.97
C ILE A 280 14.49 -0.20 -13.77
N MET A 281 15.25 0.90 -13.91
CA MET A 281 15.32 1.96 -12.90
C MET A 281 14.02 2.76 -12.84
N ASN A 282 13.41 3.10 -13.99
CA ASN A 282 12.08 3.71 -14.11
C ASN A 282 10.96 2.78 -13.63
N GLU A 283 11.12 1.47 -13.72
CA GLU A 283 10.15 0.49 -13.27
C GLU A 283 10.28 0.22 -11.77
N LYS A 284 11.50 0.24 -11.22
CA LYS A 284 11.72 0.31 -9.77
C LYS A 284 11.27 1.65 -9.19
N LEU A 285 11.38 2.75 -9.95
CA LEU A 285 10.78 4.05 -9.62
C LEU A 285 9.25 4.00 -9.74
N ARG A 286 8.66 3.34 -10.75
CA ARG A 286 7.19 3.16 -10.87
C ARG A 286 6.59 2.26 -9.80
N GLN A 287 7.26 1.17 -9.43
CA GLN A 287 6.88 0.35 -8.26
C GLN A 287 7.08 1.09 -6.92
N SER A 288 7.85 2.18 -6.94
CA SER A 288 7.92 3.14 -5.84
C SER A 288 6.80 4.19 -5.90
N VAL A 289 6.22 4.43 -7.07
CA VAL A 289 5.18 5.44 -7.37
C VAL A 289 3.76 4.98 -6.99
N ASP A 290 3.52 3.67 -6.82
CA ASP A 290 2.25 3.13 -6.29
C ASP A 290 2.09 3.29 -4.76
N ALA A 291 3.15 3.69 -4.07
CA ALA A 291 3.06 4.28 -2.74
C ALA A 291 3.20 5.80 -2.92
N ASN A 292 2.43 6.62 -2.20
CA ASN A 292 2.53 8.08 -2.13
C ASN A 292 3.97 8.61 -1.83
N LYS A 293 4.94 8.47 -2.75
CA LYS A 293 6.37 8.69 -2.49
C LYS A 293 6.86 10.09 -2.84
N HIS A 294 6.10 10.88 -3.59
CA HIS A 294 6.54 12.20 -4.01
C HIS A 294 5.59 13.30 -3.50
N PRO A 295 6.06 14.30 -2.72
CA PRO A 295 5.21 15.35 -2.15
C PRO A 295 4.38 16.16 -3.15
N LEU A 296 4.75 16.11 -4.43
CA LEU A 296 4.16 16.86 -5.53
C LEU A 296 3.62 15.97 -6.65
N ALA A 297 3.81 14.65 -6.58
CA ALA A 297 3.24 13.74 -7.57
C ALA A 297 1.98 13.13 -7.00
N ILE A 298 0.86 13.37 -7.67
CA ILE A 298 -0.39 12.69 -7.38
C ILE A 298 -0.43 11.54 -8.38
N SER A 299 0.06 10.39 -7.94
CA SER A 299 0.27 9.22 -8.81
C SER A 299 -1.02 8.50 -9.15
N GLN A 300 -2.07 8.66 -8.34
CA GLN A 300 -3.43 8.24 -8.67
C GLN A 300 -4.41 9.42 -8.51
N PRO A 301 -4.91 9.99 -9.62
CA PRO A 301 -5.96 10.99 -9.59
C PRO A 301 -7.22 10.39 -8.96
N PHE A 302 -7.62 10.87 -7.79
CA PHE A 302 -8.94 10.54 -7.28
C PHE A 302 -9.96 11.39 -8.04
N ALA A 303 -10.85 10.74 -8.81
CA ALA A 303 -11.98 11.42 -9.43
C ALA A 303 -13.04 11.71 -8.37
N PHE A 304 -13.11 12.96 -7.91
CA PHE A 304 -14.15 13.44 -7.00
C PHE A 304 -15.27 14.14 -7.78
N SER A 305 -16.51 14.06 -7.28
CA SER A 305 -17.66 14.81 -7.79
C SER A 305 -17.98 16.00 -6.91
N GLU A 306 -18.79 16.93 -7.43
CA GLU A 306 -19.29 18.05 -6.62
C GLU A 306 -20.05 17.54 -5.39
N GLU A 307 -20.94 16.56 -5.56
CA GLU A 307 -21.76 16.00 -4.47
C GLU A 307 -20.90 15.36 -3.39
N LEU A 308 -19.81 14.69 -3.78
CA LEU A 308 -18.85 14.11 -2.85
C LEU A 308 -18.17 15.20 -2.02
N LEU A 309 -17.71 16.28 -2.65
CA LEU A 309 -17.07 17.39 -1.95
C LEU A 309 -18.04 18.14 -1.03
N GLN A 310 -19.30 18.28 -1.45
CA GLN A 310 -20.34 18.93 -0.66
C GLN A 310 -20.64 18.22 0.67
N GLN A 311 -20.53 16.89 0.71
CA GLN A 311 -20.66 16.11 1.95
C GLN A 311 -19.61 16.48 3.02
N PHE A 312 -18.51 17.11 2.61
CA PHE A 312 -17.42 17.53 3.49
C PHE A 312 -17.26 19.05 3.54
N ASN A 313 -18.30 19.85 3.31
CA ASN A 313 -18.26 21.32 3.36
C ASN A 313 -17.67 21.91 4.66
N GLY A 314 -17.72 21.17 5.77
CA GLY A 314 -17.07 21.54 7.03
C GLY A 314 -15.54 21.47 6.98
N SER A 315 -14.97 20.74 6.04
CA SER A 315 -13.53 20.66 5.77
C SER A 315 -13.08 21.85 4.90
N PRO A 316 -12.11 22.66 5.35
CA PRO A 316 -11.59 23.72 4.50
C PRO A 316 -10.86 23.21 3.26
N THR A 317 -10.31 21.99 3.28
CA THR A 317 -9.72 21.34 2.10
C THR A 317 -10.79 21.02 1.06
N ALA A 318 -11.92 20.44 1.48
CA ALA A 318 -13.02 20.14 0.56
C ALA A 318 -13.58 21.40 -0.10
N ARG A 319 -13.64 22.53 0.64
CA ARG A 319 -14.06 23.82 0.09
C ARG A 319 -13.13 24.35 -1.01
N ILE A 320 -11.82 24.14 -0.88
CA ILE A 320 -10.85 24.55 -1.91
C ILE A 320 -10.98 23.68 -3.16
N TYR A 321 -11.11 22.37 -2.97
CA TYR A 321 -11.37 21.44 -4.06
C TYR A 321 -12.70 21.75 -4.77
N LEU A 322 -13.73 22.10 -4.00
CA LEU A 322 -15.04 22.49 -4.53
C LEU A 322 -14.97 23.80 -5.31
N GLN A 323 -14.22 24.78 -4.80
CA GLN A 323 -13.98 26.03 -5.51
C GLN A 323 -13.23 25.78 -6.83
N ALA A 324 -12.18 24.97 -6.80
CA ALA A 324 -11.42 24.60 -7.99
C ALA A 324 -12.31 23.89 -9.01
N PHE A 325 -13.10 22.91 -8.56
CA PHE A 325 -14.06 22.17 -9.39
C PHE A 325 -15.02 23.11 -10.11
N LYS A 326 -15.66 24.02 -9.37
CA LYS A 326 -16.62 25.01 -9.91
C LYS A 326 -15.99 25.94 -10.94
N LEU A 327 -14.75 26.36 -10.72
CA LEU A 327 -14.02 27.19 -11.69
C LEU A 327 -13.80 26.44 -13.01
N VAL A 328 -13.39 25.17 -12.95
CA VAL A 328 -13.19 24.37 -14.17
C VAL A 328 -14.51 24.09 -14.87
N GLU A 329 -15.57 23.77 -14.12
CA GLU A 329 -16.90 23.52 -14.65
C GLU A 329 -17.49 24.76 -15.36
N GLU A 330 -17.50 25.93 -14.69
CA GLU A 330 -17.93 27.21 -15.29
C GLU A 330 -17.08 27.54 -16.52
N GLY A 331 -15.78 27.24 -16.47
CA GLY A 331 -14.87 27.45 -17.59
C GLY A 331 -15.21 26.60 -18.82
N ILE A 332 -15.52 25.31 -18.63
CA ILE A 332 -15.95 24.41 -19.71
C ILE A 332 -17.30 24.86 -20.28
N GLU A 333 -18.27 25.20 -19.42
CA GLU A 333 -19.58 25.69 -19.85
C GLU A 333 -19.46 26.99 -20.66
N THR A 334 -18.62 27.92 -20.19
CA THR A 334 -18.33 29.19 -20.89
C THR A 334 -17.71 28.94 -22.27
N LEU A 335 -16.80 27.96 -22.40
CA LEU A 335 -16.24 27.60 -23.70
C LEU A 335 -17.28 26.95 -24.62
N ASN A 336 -18.08 26.02 -24.11
CA ASN A 336 -19.10 25.35 -24.92
C ASN A 336 -20.18 26.33 -25.44
N THR A 337 -20.68 27.20 -24.56
CA THR A 337 -21.70 28.21 -24.92
C THR A 337 -21.18 29.24 -25.93
N SER A 338 -19.88 29.55 -25.88
CA SER A 338 -19.23 30.47 -26.82
C SER A 338 -18.65 29.81 -28.07
N GLN A 339 -18.89 28.51 -28.28
CA GLN A 339 -18.26 27.73 -29.37
C GLN A 339 -16.73 27.83 -29.37
N PHE A 340 -16.12 27.80 -28.18
CA PHE A 340 -14.66 27.85 -27.97
C PHE A 340 -14.02 29.16 -28.45
N THR A 341 -14.68 30.29 -28.24
CA THR A 341 -14.11 31.61 -28.59
C THR A 341 -13.79 32.48 -27.36
N ASN A 342 -14.39 32.18 -26.20
CA ASN A 342 -14.33 33.06 -25.04
C ASN A 342 -13.08 32.83 -24.16
N ARG A 343 -12.21 33.85 -24.09
CA ARG A 343 -11.03 33.90 -23.21
C ARG A 343 -11.34 33.59 -21.74
N ARG A 344 -12.49 34.03 -21.23
CA ARG A 344 -12.89 33.82 -19.82
C ARG A 344 -12.92 32.34 -19.45
N GLY A 345 -13.35 31.48 -20.37
CA GLY A 345 -13.38 30.04 -20.14
C GLY A 345 -11.98 29.45 -19.92
N ILE A 346 -10.98 29.90 -20.70
CA ILE A 346 -9.57 29.51 -20.51
C ILE A 346 -9.06 29.96 -19.14
N THR A 347 -9.32 31.22 -18.77
CA THR A 347 -8.91 31.78 -17.46
C THR A 347 -9.51 30.98 -16.30
N LEU A 348 -10.80 30.66 -16.35
CA LEU A 348 -11.48 29.89 -15.31
C LEU A 348 -10.88 28.48 -15.15
N ILE A 349 -10.61 27.78 -16.26
CA ILE A 349 -9.98 26.45 -16.23
C ILE A 349 -8.56 26.54 -15.66
N ALA A 350 -7.76 27.53 -16.08
CA ALA A 350 -6.41 27.74 -15.56
C ALA A 350 -6.41 28.06 -14.06
N HIS A 351 -7.33 28.90 -13.59
CA HIS A 351 -7.48 29.23 -12.17
C HIS A 351 -7.95 28.03 -11.34
N GLY A 352 -8.85 27.21 -11.87
CA GLY A 352 -9.25 25.96 -11.23
C GLY A 352 -8.07 25.00 -11.06
N TYR A 353 -7.23 24.86 -12.10
CA TYR A 353 -5.99 24.09 -12.02
C TYR A 353 -4.99 24.66 -11.01
N LEU A 354 -4.80 25.98 -10.97
CA LEU A 354 -3.87 26.62 -10.04
C LEU A 354 -4.35 26.56 -8.58
N THR A 355 -5.67 26.54 -8.37
CA THR A 355 -6.28 26.37 -7.05
C THR A 355 -6.08 24.95 -6.54
N GLU A 356 -6.26 23.94 -7.41
CA GLU A 356 -5.95 22.55 -7.09
C GLU A 356 -5.60 21.78 -8.38
N ASN A 357 -4.35 21.32 -8.49
CA ASN A 357 -3.79 20.83 -9.76
C ASN A 357 -4.37 19.49 -10.25
N THR A 358 -5.04 18.73 -9.37
CA THR A 358 -5.77 17.50 -9.72
C THR A 358 -7.09 17.77 -10.42
N THR A 359 -7.62 18.99 -10.31
CA THR A 359 -9.00 19.29 -10.75
C THR A 359 -9.20 19.00 -12.23
N LEU A 360 -8.22 19.23 -13.10
CA LEU A 360 -8.38 18.90 -14.52
C LEU A 360 -8.59 17.40 -14.78
N GLN A 361 -8.16 16.52 -13.86
CA GLN A 361 -8.31 15.07 -13.99
C GLN A 361 -9.74 14.61 -13.65
N THR A 362 -10.53 15.42 -12.93
CA THR A 362 -11.94 15.11 -12.64
C THR A 362 -12.87 15.39 -13.82
N PHE A 363 -12.38 16.10 -14.83
CA PHE A 363 -13.11 16.43 -16.06
C PHE A 363 -12.50 15.70 -17.27
N PRO A 364 -12.78 14.40 -17.48
CA PRO A 364 -12.19 13.62 -18.57
C PRO A 364 -12.51 14.21 -19.96
N GLN A 365 -13.62 14.94 -20.09
CA GLN A 365 -13.97 15.71 -21.29
C GLN A 365 -12.93 16.78 -21.68
N ILE A 366 -12.10 17.26 -20.75
CA ILE A 366 -11.02 18.21 -21.11
C ILE A 366 -10.06 17.56 -22.11
N LYS A 367 -9.83 16.24 -22.04
CA LYS A 367 -8.98 15.55 -23.03
C LYS A 367 -9.61 15.56 -24.42
N SER A 368 -10.91 15.27 -24.53
CA SER A 368 -11.59 15.32 -25.84
C SER A 368 -11.73 16.75 -26.38
N LEU A 369 -11.86 17.73 -25.49
CA LEU A 369 -11.94 19.16 -25.84
C LEU A 369 -10.56 19.82 -26.03
N SER A 370 -9.47 19.10 -25.76
CA SER A 370 -8.12 19.67 -25.72
C SER A 370 -7.72 20.38 -27.02
N HIS A 371 -8.05 19.80 -28.18
CA HIS A 371 -7.77 20.43 -29.47
C HIS A 371 -8.46 21.80 -29.60
N ASN A 372 -9.75 21.89 -29.23
CA ASN A 372 -10.50 23.14 -29.30
C ASN A 372 -9.97 24.16 -28.30
N ILE A 373 -9.72 23.74 -27.05
CA ILE A 373 -9.15 24.61 -26.01
C ILE A 373 -7.77 25.14 -26.47
N LEU A 374 -6.91 24.29 -27.02
CA LEU A 374 -5.59 24.67 -27.52
C LEU A 374 -5.67 25.63 -28.71
N HIS A 375 -6.64 25.44 -29.60
CA HIS A 375 -6.91 26.35 -30.70
C HIS A 375 -7.31 27.73 -30.16
N THR A 376 -8.27 27.79 -29.23
CA THR A 376 -8.70 29.03 -28.57
C THR A 376 -7.55 29.70 -27.82
N CYS A 377 -6.70 28.94 -27.13
CA CYS A 377 -5.49 29.46 -26.49
C CYS A 377 -4.58 30.14 -27.53
N ASN A 378 -4.27 29.46 -28.64
CA ASN A 378 -3.42 30.02 -29.69
C ASN A 378 -4.03 31.31 -30.29
N GLU A 379 -5.32 31.32 -30.63
CA GLU A 379 -5.98 32.52 -31.18
C GLU A 379 -5.94 33.70 -30.21
N ASN A 380 -6.16 33.45 -28.92
CA ASN A 380 -6.10 34.50 -27.91
C ASN A 380 -4.66 34.97 -27.67
N LEU A 381 -3.67 34.08 -27.77
CA LEU A 381 -2.25 34.44 -27.68
C LEU A 381 -1.76 35.29 -28.85
N HIS A 382 -2.26 35.04 -30.06
CA HIS A 382 -1.99 35.93 -31.20
C HIS A 382 -2.52 37.34 -30.98
N LYS A 383 -3.67 37.49 -30.30
CA LYS A 383 -4.28 38.79 -29.99
C LYS A 383 -3.63 39.47 -28.79
N ASN A 384 -3.22 38.69 -27.79
CA ASN A 384 -2.55 39.17 -26.59
C ASN A 384 -1.43 38.18 -26.20
N PRO A 385 -0.17 38.47 -26.60
CA PRO A 385 0.98 37.62 -26.27
C PRO A 385 1.22 37.46 -24.76
N CYS A 386 0.73 38.41 -23.94
CA CYS A 386 0.81 38.36 -22.47
C CYS A 386 -0.38 37.62 -21.83
N PHE A 387 -1.15 36.83 -22.59
CA PHE A 387 -2.22 36.00 -22.04
C PHE A 387 -1.68 34.71 -21.39
N PHE A 388 -1.02 34.88 -20.25
CA PHE A 388 -0.29 33.83 -19.59
C PHE A 388 -1.15 32.65 -19.08
N GLU A 389 -2.43 32.85 -18.76
CA GLU A 389 -3.34 31.73 -18.43
C GLU A 389 -3.50 30.80 -19.63
N GLY A 390 -3.56 31.37 -20.85
CA GLY A 390 -3.59 30.62 -22.10
C GLY A 390 -2.28 29.87 -22.37
N LEU A 391 -1.12 30.49 -22.10
CA LEU A 391 0.18 29.82 -22.20
C LEU A 391 0.30 28.65 -21.22
N LEU A 392 -0.08 28.88 -19.96
CA LEU A 392 -0.08 27.88 -18.91
C LEU A 392 -0.99 26.71 -19.27
N LEU A 393 -2.23 26.98 -19.69
CA LEU A 393 -3.17 25.93 -20.07
C LEU A 393 -2.71 25.17 -21.32
N ALA A 394 -2.13 25.87 -22.31
CA ALA A 394 -1.57 25.24 -23.50
C ALA A 394 -0.40 24.32 -23.15
N TYR A 395 0.47 24.73 -22.24
CA TYR A 395 1.54 23.91 -21.69
C TYR A 395 0.98 22.66 -21.00
N ILE A 396 0.05 22.83 -20.06
CA ILE A 396 -0.54 21.73 -19.27
C ILE A 396 -1.20 20.66 -20.16
N LEU A 397 -1.88 21.09 -21.23
CA LEU A 397 -2.63 20.20 -22.13
C LEU A 397 -1.74 19.50 -23.17
N ARG A 398 -0.62 20.10 -23.58
CA ARG A 398 0.26 19.52 -24.60
C ARG A 398 1.27 18.53 -24.03
N GLU A 399 1.94 18.87 -22.93
CA GLU A 399 3.16 18.14 -22.55
C GLU A 399 3.42 18.14 -21.04
N LYS A 400 3.04 17.04 -20.35
CA LYS A 400 3.48 16.80 -18.98
C LYS A 400 4.76 15.97 -18.97
N GLY A 401 5.85 16.57 -18.48
CA GLY A 401 7.07 15.83 -18.09
C GLY A 401 8.00 15.40 -19.23
N THR A 402 7.88 16.00 -20.41
CA THR A 402 8.83 15.82 -21.53
C THR A 402 9.99 16.82 -21.42
N ILE A 403 11.14 16.50 -22.05
CA ILE A 403 12.28 17.43 -22.19
C ILE A 403 11.82 18.74 -22.85
N GLN A 404 10.92 18.63 -23.83
CA GLN A 404 10.33 19.74 -24.56
C GLN A 404 9.44 20.64 -23.65
N GLY A 405 8.76 20.07 -22.66
CA GLY A 405 8.01 20.81 -21.65
C GLY A 405 8.91 21.64 -20.71
N VAL A 406 10.04 21.07 -20.27
CA VAL A 406 11.04 21.80 -19.46
C VAL A 406 11.63 22.97 -20.25
N LEU A 407 11.98 22.76 -21.51
CA LEU A 407 12.51 23.82 -22.38
C LEU A 407 11.47 24.93 -22.59
N THR A 408 10.20 24.55 -22.79
CA THR A 408 9.09 25.51 -22.94
C THR A 408 8.93 26.38 -21.68
N LEU A 409 8.94 25.78 -20.48
CA LEU A 409 8.88 26.54 -19.23
C LEU A 409 10.08 27.48 -19.06
N LYS A 410 11.30 27.01 -19.35
CA LYS A 410 12.52 27.84 -19.29
C LYS A 410 12.44 29.03 -20.24
N ASN A 411 11.97 28.83 -21.47
CA ASN A 411 11.82 29.89 -22.45
C ASN A 411 10.76 30.91 -22.01
N LEU A 412 9.65 30.46 -21.42
CA LEU A 412 8.61 31.35 -20.87
C LEU A 412 9.13 32.18 -19.68
N ILE A 413 9.88 31.55 -18.78
CA ILE A 413 10.53 32.23 -17.66
C ILE A 413 11.48 33.31 -18.18
N TYR A 414 12.37 32.94 -19.12
CA TYR A 414 13.30 33.88 -19.73
C TYR A 414 12.58 35.05 -20.40
N PHE A 415 11.53 34.76 -21.19
CA PHE A 415 10.73 35.80 -21.84
C PHE A 415 10.10 36.79 -20.85
N ILE A 416 9.55 36.30 -19.74
CA ILE A 416 8.95 37.15 -18.71
C ILE A 416 10.03 37.96 -17.96
N GLN A 417 11.19 37.36 -17.68
CA GLN A 417 12.30 38.05 -17.04
C GLN A 417 12.88 39.16 -17.91
N GLU A 418 13.00 38.96 -19.22
CA GLU A 418 13.42 40.00 -20.16
C GLU A 418 12.36 41.10 -20.28
N ALA A 419 11.08 40.74 -20.26
CA ALA A 419 9.98 41.70 -20.33
C ALA A 419 9.89 42.59 -19.06
N GLU A 420 10.18 42.05 -17.88
CA GLU A 420 10.15 42.80 -16.62
C GLU A 420 11.24 42.35 -15.61
N PRO A 421 12.51 42.76 -15.81
CA PRO A 421 13.66 42.21 -15.06
C PRO A 421 13.70 42.59 -13.58
N ASN A 422 12.97 43.62 -13.16
CA ASN A 422 12.98 44.15 -11.79
C ASN A 422 11.60 44.08 -11.10
N SER A 423 10.76 43.12 -11.52
CA SER A 423 9.43 42.93 -10.94
C SER A 423 9.54 42.63 -9.43
N PRO A 424 8.91 43.43 -8.53
CA PRO A 424 9.01 43.20 -7.10
C PRO A 424 8.31 41.88 -6.72
N PRO A 425 8.76 41.18 -5.66
CA PRO A 425 8.09 39.98 -5.18
C PRO A 425 6.62 40.25 -4.88
N CYS A 426 5.72 39.33 -5.25
CA CYS A 426 4.30 39.51 -5.00
C CYS A 426 3.94 39.14 -3.56
N GLU A 427 3.10 39.96 -2.92
CA GLU A 427 2.65 39.72 -1.55
C GLU A 427 1.70 38.51 -1.45
N LYS A 428 0.91 38.28 -2.49
CA LYS A 428 -0.07 37.18 -2.56
C LYS A 428 0.13 36.37 -3.85
N PRO A 429 0.01 35.04 -3.78
CA PRO A 429 0.09 34.21 -4.97
C PRO A 429 -1.11 34.48 -5.91
N PHE A 430 -0.91 34.20 -7.19
CA PHE A 430 -1.96 34.22 -8.23
C PHE A 430 -2.59 35.60 -8.51
N ARG A 431 -1.85 36.68 -8.26
CA ARG A 431 -2.21 38.06 -8.66
C ARG A 431 -1.68 38.38 -10.05
N PHE A 432 -2.20 37.66 -11.03
CA PHE A 432 -1.68 37.63 -12.40
C PHE A 432 -1.85 38.92 -13.18
N ASP A 433 -2.94 39.66 -12.93
CA ASP A 433 -3.21 40.97 -13.54
C ASP A 433 -2.45 42.11 -12.86
N GLU A 434 -1.83 41.85 -11.70
CA GLU A 434 -1.21 42.90 -10.87
C GLU A 434 0.33 42.82 -10.89
N ASN A 435 0.92 41.64 -11.13
CA ASN A 435 2.37 41.45 -11.01
C ASN A 435 2.90 40.23 -11.82
N TYR A 436 3.88 40.45 -12.71
CA TYR A 436 4.55 39.37 -13.46
C TYR A 436 5.32 38.39 -12.58
N SER A 437 5.74 38.80 -11.38
CA SER A 437 6.35 37.91 -10.40
C SER A 437 5.39 36.79 -9.98
N SER A 438 4.07 36.98 -10.05
CA SER A 438 3.08 35.93 -9.82
C SER A 438 3.18 34.83 -10.88
N TRP A 439 3.45 35.20 -12.14
CA TRP A 439 3.67 34.26 -13.24
C TRP A 439 5.00 33.54 -13.11
N LEU A 440 6.08 34.27 -12.85
CA LEU A 440 7.40 33.70 -12.63
C LEU A 440 7.39 32.68 -11.49
N HIS A 441 6.74 33.03 -10.37
CA HIS A 441 6.55 32.13 -9.25
C HIS A 441 5.91 30.79 -9.67
N VAL A 442 4.78 30.83 -10.38
CA VAL A 442 4.05 29.65 -10.84
C VAL A 442 4.90 28.79 -11.79
N LEU A 443 5.57 29.42 -12.75
CA LEU A 443 6.42 28.72 -13.71
C LEU A 443 7.62 28.06 -13.02
N TYR A 444 8.29 28.76 -12.11
CA TYR A 444 9.36 28.19 -11.30
C TYR A 444 8.88 27.05 -10.42
N TYR A 445 7.68 27.15 -9.83
CA TYR A 445 7.10 26.08 -9.03
C TYR A 445 6.81 24.83 -9.87
N HIS A 446 6.25 24.98 -11.07
CA HIS A 446 6.03 23.86 -11.99
C HIS A 446 7.35 23.25 -12.47
N LEU A 447 8.33 24.08 -12.81
CA LEU A 447 9.67 23.64 -13.18
C LEU A 447 10.31 22.83 -12.04
N ALA A 448 10.21 23.34 -10.80
CA ALA A 448 10.69 22.65 -9.62
C ALA A 448 9.98 21.31 -9.41
N ALA A 449 8.66 21.25 -9.57
CA ALA A 449 7.90 20.01 -9.46
C ALA A 449 8.38 18.96 -10.49
N ILE A 450 8.67 19.36 -11.73
CA ILE A 450 9.20 18.46 -12.76
C ILE A 450 10.58 17.93 -12.38
N TYR A 451 11.49 18.80 -11.93
CA TYR A 451 12.81 18.38 -11.46
C TYR A 451 12.72 17.45 -10.27
N THR A 452 11.81 17.73 -9.33
CA THR A 452 11.63 16.87 -8.15
C THR A 452 11.13 15.49 -8.57
N ILE A 453 10.17 15.40 -9.52
CA ILE A 453 9.68 14.14 -10.09
C ILE A 453 10.79 13.39 -10.81
N SER A 454 11.69 14.11 -11.47
CA SER A 454 12.86 13.56 -12.17
C SER A 454 14.04 13.26 -11.24
N GLU A 455 13.86 13.42 -9.93
CA GLU A 455 14.87 13.25 -8.87
C GLU A 455 16.11 14.16 -8.99
N ASP A 456 16.03 15.23 -9.79
CA ASP A 456 17.04 16.28 -9.88
C ASP A 456 16.81 17.30 -8.74
N PHE A 457 17.15 16.89 -7.51
CA PHE A 457 16.85 17.65 -6.30
C PHE A 457 17.62 18.97 -6.19
N GLU A 458 18.74 19.11 -6.89
CA GLU A 458 19.53 20.35 -6.93
C GLU A 458 18.80 21.42 -7.73
N ARG A 459 18.45 21.12 -8.99
CA ARG A 459 17.67 22.03 -9.82
C ARG A 459 16.26 22.26 -9.27
N ALA A 460 15.66 21.25 -8.65
CA ALA A 460 14.40 21.41 -7.95
C ALA A 460 14.50 22.44 -6.81
N ALA A 461 15.55 22.35 -5.98
CA ALA A 461 15.76 23.31 -4.89
C ALA A 461 15.99 24.73 -5.42
N GLU A 462 16.78 24.90 -6.47
CA GLU A 462 17.01 26.22 -7.10
C GLU A 462 15.73 26.80 -7.69
N ALA A 463 14.93 25.98 -8.37
CA ALA A 463 13.66 26.41 -8.93
C ALA A 463 12.65 26.77 -7.83
N PHE A 464 12.56 26.01 -6.72
CA PHE A 464 11.71 26.41 -5.58
C PHE A 464 12.17 27.70 -4.93
N GLU A 465 13.49 27.89 -4.76
CA GLU A 465 14.03 29.15 -4.26
C GLU A 465 13.68 30.33 -5.16
N ASN A 466 13.83 30.19 -6.48
CA ASN A 466 13.46 31.27 -7.41
C ASN A 466 11.96 31.54 -7.36
N SER A 467 11.14 30.51 -7.25
CA SER A 467 9.71 30.66 -6.99
C SER A 467 9.44 31.46 -5.70
N LEU A 468 10.20 31.22 -4.62
CA LEU A 468 10.06 31.95 -3.35
C LEU A 468 10.61 33.37 -3.40
N LYS A 469 11.62 33.65 -4.25
CA LYS A 469 12.05 35.02 -4.52
C LYS A 469 10.93 35.81 -5.20
N CYS A 470 10.20 35.18 -6.11
CA CYS A 470 9.07 35.80 -6.81
C CYS A 470 7.81 35.93 -5.94
N CYS A 471 7.54 34.96 -5.04
CA CYS A 471 6.43 34.98 -4.10
C CYS A 471 6.83 34.36 -2.74
N PRO A 472 7.33 35.17 -1.78
CA PRO A 472 7.79 34.68 -0.48
C PRO A 472 6.67 34.08 0.39
N SER A 473 5.42 34.46 0.16
CA SER A 473 4.25 33.96 0.90
C SER A 473 3.72 32.62 0.40
N TYR A 474 4.24 32.09 -0.71
CA TYR A 474 3.79 30.82 -1.25
C TYR A 474 4.38 29.63 -0.50
N TYR A 475 3.63 29.19 0.52
CA TYR A 475 4.05 28.15 1.46
C TYR A 475 4.33 26.79 0.78
N ASP A 476 3.66 26.44 -0.31
CA ASP A 476 3.88 25.16 -1.00
C ASP A 476 5.29 25.05 -1.64
N ALA A 477 5.85 26.17 -2.09
CA ALA A 477 7.25 26.20 -2.54
C ALA A 477 8.23 26.03 -1.36
N LYS A 478 7.91 26.52 -0.16
CA LYS A 478 8.71 26.27 1.06
C LYS A 478 8.74 24.79 1.40
N ARG A 479 7.60 24.10 1.27
CA ARG A 479 7.49 22.64 1.41
C ARG A 479 8.34 21.92 0.37
N GLY A 480 8.22 22.29 -0.90
CA GLY A 480 8.99 21.72 -2.00
C GLY A 480 10.50 21.89 -1.83
N LEU A 481 10.94 23.09 -1.44
CA LEU A 481 12.34 23.38 -1.13
C LEU A 481 12.85 22.54 0.04
N GLY A 482 12.10 22.53 1.16
CA GLY A 482 12.45 21.73 2.33
C GLY A 482 12.57 20.24 2.03
N HIS A 483 11.70 19.71 1.15
CA HIS A 483 11.80 18.33 0.68
C HIS A 483 13.07 18.07 -0.13
N SER A 484 13.35 18.92 -1.12
CA SER A 484 14.50 18.78 -2.02
C SER A 484 15.82 18.82 -1.22
N LEU A 485 15.95 19.77 -0.30
CA LEU A 485 17.11 19.87 0.60
C LEU A 485 17.25 18.65 1.52
N MET A 486 16.14 18.07 1.98
CA MET A 486 16.16 16.86 2.81
C MET A 486 16.61 15.61 2.03
N LYS A 487 16.27 15.54 0.74
CA LYS A 487 16.76 14.50 -0.16
C LYS A 487 18.27 14.64 -0.38
N LEU A 488 18.74 15.84 -0.69
CA LEU A 488 20.18 16.15 -0.80
C LEU A 488 20.94 15.81 0.49
N TYR A 489 20.41 16.20 1.66
CA TYR A 489 20.96 15.81 2.97
C TYR A 489 21.11 14.29 3.09
N THR A 490 20.06 13.54 2.75
CA THR A 490 20.06 12.07 2.89
C THR A 490 21.07 11.42 1.94
N ILE A 491 21.18 11.90 0.69
CA ILE A 491 22.17 11.43 -0.29
C ILE A 491 23.59 11.66 0.24
N LYS A 492 23.87 12.85 0.75
CA LYS A 492 25.19 13.25 1.25
C LYS A 492 25.59 12.48 2.52
N GLU A 493 24.67 12.22 3.44
CA GLU A 493 24.90 11.38 4.62
C GLU A 493 25.22 9.91 4.27
N VAL A 494 24.53 9.33 3.29
CA VAL A 494 24.83 7.96 2.81
C VAL A 494 26.21 7.90 2.15
N SER A 495 26.63 8.96 1.47
CA SER A 495 27.98 9.02 0.86
C SER A 495 29.11 9.07 1.90
N LYS A 496 28.89 9.67 3.07
CA LYS A 496 29.88 9.72 4.17
C LYS A 496 30.07 8.39 4.90
N THR A 497 29.09 7.49 4.87
CA THR A 497 29.09 6.22 5.62
C THR A 497 29.68 5.04 4.85
N LYS A 498 30.06 5.22 3.57
CA LYS A 498 30.81 4.23 2.79
C LYS A 498 32.32 4.46 2.94
N ASN A 499 33.04 3.47 3.46
CA ASN A 499 34.52 3.45 3.48
C ASN A 499 35.09 3.68 2.06
N PRO A 500 36.18 4.46 1.89
CA PRO A 500 36.78 4.69 0.59
C PRO A 500 37.68 3.51 0.21
N ARG A 501 37.09 2.40 -0.25
CA ARG A 501 37.70 1.33 -1.07
C ARG A 501 36.72 0.17 -1.22
N GLN A 502 35.83 0.29 -2.18
CA GLN A 502 35.31 -0.77 -3.03
C GLN A 502 34.46 -0.04 -4.06
N ASP A 503 35.00 0.05 -5.28
CA ASP A 503 34.40 0.77 -6.40
C ASP A 503 32.97 0.27 -6.64
N LEU A 504 31.99 1.06 -6.19
CA LEU A 504 30.69 1.05 -6.83
C LEU A 504 30.89 1.64 -8.22
N PRO A 505 30.34 1.02 -9.29
CA PRO A 505 30.33 1.68 -10.57
C PRO A 505 29.59 3.01 -10.41
N ARG A 506 30.28 4.11 -10.74
CA ARG A 506 29.67 5.43 -10.96
C ARG A 506 28.65 5.29 -12.08
N THR A 507 27.42 4.87 -11.78
CA THR A 507 26.29 4.95 -12.72
C THR A 507 25.47 6.18 -12.40
N THR A 508 26.06 7.32 -12.77
CA THR A 508 25.37 8.52 -13.22
C THR A 508 26.48 9.36 -13.80
N GLU A 509 26.77 9.16 -15.08
CA GLU A 509 27.09 10.33 -15.90
C GLU A 509 25.85 11.22 -15.78
N GLN A 510 25.88 12.10 -14.77
CA GLN A 510 25.15 13.34 -14.80
C GLN A 510 25.45 13.91 -16.19
N SER A 511 24.43 13.99 -17.05
CA SER A 511 24.57 14.80 -18.23
C SER A 511 24.82 16.22 -17.73
N LYS A 512 26.11 16.58 -17.73
CA LYS A 512 26.58 17.95 -17.60
C LYS A 512 26.15 18.68 -18.86
N HIS A 513 24.85 18.89 -18.98
CA HIS A 513 24.29 19.86 -19.90
C HIS A 513 24.11 21.15 -19.09
N ASP A 514 24.91 22.12 -19.51
CA ASP A 514 25.20 23.45 -18.97
C ASP A 514 26.07 23.49 -17.72
N GLY A 515 27.23 24.15 -17.84
CA GLY A 515 28.35 24.19 -16.89
C GLY A 515 28.12 24.98 -15.61
N GLU A 516 26.89 25.02 -15.09
CA GLU A 516 26.60 25.59 -13.78
C GLU A 516 26.53 24.48 -12.73
N ILE A 517 27.59 24.41 -11.91
CA ILE A 517 27.60 23.61 -10.69
C ILE A 517 26.54 24.20 -9.75
N SER A 518 25.59 23.36 -9.30
CA SER A 518 24.59 23.82 -8.35
C SER A 518 25.26 24.33 -7.07
N LYS A 519 24.78 25.46 -6.55
CA LYS A 519 25.33 26.02 -5.30
C LYS A 519 25.23 25.05 -4.13
N TYR A 520 24.26 24.13 -4.14
CA TYR A 520 24.04 23.15 -3.07
C TYR A 520 25.08 22.03 -3.06
N GLU A 521 25.79 21.79 -4.17
CA GLU A 521 26.87 20.81 -4.22
C GLU A 521 27.96 21.15 -3.18
N SER A 522 28.27 22.45 -3.06
CA SER A 522 29.23 23.00 -2.11
C SER A 522 28.75 23.04 -0.65
N TRP A 523 27.45 22.83 -0.38
CA TRP A 523 26.90 22.99 0.97
C TRP A 523 27.29 21.84 1.90
N THR A 524 27.51 22.16 3.17
CA THR A 524 27.70 21.13 4.20
C THR A 524 26.39 20.38 4.47
N VAL A 525 26.50 19.20 5.07
CA VAL A 525 25.32 18.40 5.46
C VAL A 525 24.48 19.16 6.48
N GLU A 526 25.14 19.89 7.38
CA GLU A 526 24.54 20.75 8.40
C GLU A 526 23.76 21.90 7.75
N ASN A 527 24.33 22.58 6.74
CA ASN A 527 23.65 23.65 6.03
C ASN A 527 22.39 23.16 5.31
N LEU A 528 22.48 22.00 4.63
CA LEU A 528 21.33 21.37 3.97
C LEU A 528 20.22 21.03 4.98
N ARG A 529 20.61 20.44 6.11
CA ARG A 529 19.69 20.06 7.19
C ARG A 529 18.99 21.27 7.81
N ASP A 530 19.76 22.26 8.24
CA ASP A 530 19.22 23.38 9.01
C ASP A 530 18.32 24.25 8.12
N THR A 531 18.70 24.43 6.85
CA THR A 531 17.86 25.12 5.87
C THR A 531 16.57 24.34 5.59
N ALA A 532 16.65 23.01 5.42
CA ALA A 532 15.47 22.17 5.24
C ALA A 532 14.50 22.27 6.43
N VAL A 533 15.02 22.16 7.66
CA VAL A 533 14.22 22.30 8.89
C VAL A 533 13.56 23.67 8.96
N THR A 534 14.30 24.72 8.62
CA THR A 534 13.78 26.11 8.64
C THR A 534 12.62 26.26 7.66
N ARG A 535 12.79 25.84 6.40
CA ARG A 535 11.75 25.98 5.36
C ARG A 535 10.50 25.13 5.66
N LEU A 536 10.68 23.93 6.20
CA LEU A 536 9.55 23.10 6.61
C LEU A 536 8.79 23.68 7.82
N LYS A 537 9.50 24.33 8.76
CA LYS A 537 8.86 25.04 9.90
C LYS A 537 8.09 26.27 9.44
N GLU A 538 8.65 27.07 8.53
CA GLU A 538 7.94 28.20 7.91
C GLU A 538 6.66 27.73 7.21
N PHE A 539 6.74 26.65 6.42
CA PHE A 539 5.57 26.03 5.80
C PHE A 539 4.50 25.68 6.85
N LEU A 540 4.84 24.96 7.93
CA LEU A 540 3.86 24.60 8.95
C LEU A 540 3.27 25.80 9.71
N ASN A 541 3.98 26.92 9.78
CA ASN A 541 3.50 28.13 10.42
C ASN A 541 2.50 28.88 9.53
N GLU A 542 2.86 29.07 8.27
CA GLU A 542 2.14 29.92 7.31
C GLU A 542 1.02 29.20 6.55
N ALA A 543 1.14 27.88 6.37
CA ALA A 543 0.11 27.10 5.72
C ALA A 543 -1.22 27.23 6.49
N PRO A 544 -2.36 27.40 5.78
CA PRO A 544 -3.67 27.48 6.42
C PRO A 544 -3.91 26.27 7.34
N LYS A 545 -4.77 26.39 8.36
CA LYS A 545 -5.02 25.30 9.33
C LYS A 545 -5.37 23.95 8.67
N CYS A 546 -5.95 23.96 7.47
CA CYS A 546 -6.23 22.78 6.64
C CYS A 546 -5.04 22.23 5.82
N PHE A 547 -3.99 23.01 5.57
CA PHE A 547 -2.76 22.59 4.88
C PHE A 547 -1.64 22.19 5.83
N LYS A 548 -1.81 22.40 7.14
CA LYS A 548 -0.94 21.80 8.17
C LYS A 548 -1.02 20.26 8.21
N PHE A 549 -1.83 19.67 7.32
CA PHE A 549 -2.13 18.25 7.21
C PHE A 549 -1.34 17.51 6.13
N TYR A 550 -0.19 18.02 5.69
CA TYR A 550 0.73 17.26 4.85
C TYR A 550 1.67 16.42 5.71
N PRO A 551 1.43 15.09 5.86
CA PRO A 551 2.12 14.28 6.86
C PRO A 551 3.62 14.16 6.58
N ASN A 552 4.01 14.29 5.31
CA ASN A 552 5.41 14.24 4.87
C ASN A 552 6.28 15.31 5.54
N ALA A 553 5.86 16.58 5.58
CA ALA A 553 6.61 17.68 6.20
C ALA A 553 6.79 17.44 7.71
N CYS A 554 5.72 16.98 8.38
CA CYS A 554 5.74 16.62 9.79
C CYS A 554 6.72 15.47 10.06
N TYR A 555 6.67 14.38 9.29
CA TYR A 555 7.59 13.26 9.50
C TYR A 555 9.05 13.58 9.11
N TYR A 556 9.29 14.47 8.14
CA TYR A 556 10.64 14.96 7.86
C TYR A 556 11.20 15.75 9.04
N LEU A 557 10.40 16.65 9.63
CA LEU A 557 10.79 17.37 10.84
C LEU A 557 10.98 16.44 12.03
N ALA A 558 10.16 15.39 12.16
CA ALA A 558 10.37 14.35 13.17
C ALA A 558 11.70 13.61 12.97
N LYS A 559 12.03 13.19 11.74
CA LYS A 559 13.32 12.54 11.43
C LYS A 559 14.52 13.45 11.76
N LEU A 560 14.40 14.74 11.48
CA LEU A 560 15.46 15.73 11.70
C LEU A 560 15.47 16.32 13.11
N ALA A 561 14.55 15.92 14.00
CA ALA A 561 14.44 16.50 15.33
C ALA A 561 15.71 16.29 16.18
N ASN A 562 16.15 17.33 16.87
CA ASN A 562 17.34 17.31 17.71
C ASN A 562 17.09 16.69 19.09
N ASN A 563 15.83 16.61 19.52
CA ASN A 563 15.46 16.10 20.84
C ASN A 563 14.14 15.31 20.80
N ARG A 564 13.88 14.54 21.87
CA ARG A 564 12.70 13.69 21.98
C ARG A 564 11.39 14.47 21.91
N ALA A 565 11.29 15.62 22.55
CA ALA A 565 10.06 16.40 22.60
C ALA A 565 9.68 16.92 21.21
N GLU A 566 10.66 17.40 20.45
CA GLU A 566 10.49 17.86 19.07
C GLU A 566 10.14 16.69 18.14
N PHE A 567 10.79 15.53 18.31
CA PHE A 567 10.45 14.31 17.56
C PHE A 567 8.99 13.90 17.77
N VAL A 568 8.55 13.77 19.04
CA VAL A 568 7.19 13.35 19.40
C VAL A 568 6.17 14.35 18.87
N LYS A 569 6.41 15.65 19.09
CA LYS A 569 5.55 16.73 18.59
C LYS A 569 5.32 16.63 17.09
N TYR A 570 6.37 16.51 16.29
CA TYR A 570 6.23 16.48 14.83
C TYR A 570 5.70 15.14 14.32
N TYR A 571 5.98 14.03 15.01
CA TYR A 571 5.41 12.74 14.67
C TYR A 571 3.88 12.74 14.91
N GLU A 572 3.43 13.20 16.08
CA GLU A 572 2.00 13.33 16.43
C GLU A 572 1.27 14.29 15.48
N LEU A 573 1.90 15.43 15.13
CA LEU A 573 1.36 16.32 14.09
C LEU A 573 1.22 15.63 12.73
N GLY A 574 2.11 14.68 12.41
CA GLY A 574 2.01 13.83 11.21
C GLY A 574 0.83 12.85 11.29
N GLN A 575 0.56 12.27 12.46
CA GLN A 575 -0.60 11.39 12.67
C GLN A 575 -1.92 12.18 12.61
N GLU A 576 -1.99 13.31 13.31
CA GLU A 576 -3.14 14.22 13.29
C GLU A 576 -3.42 14.72 11.85
N ALA A 577 -2.35 14.96 11.08
CA ALA A 577 -2.43 15.29 9.67
C ALA A 577 -3.07 14.18 8.84
N GLU A 578 -2.69 12.92 9.04
CA GLU A 578 -3.30 11.78 8.35
C GLU A 578 -4.76 11.57 8.74
N GLU A 579 -5.09 11.64 10.02
CA GLU A 579 -6.44 11.45 10.55
C GLU A 579 -7.44 12.50 10.05
N ARG A 580 -6.96 13.70 9.74
CA ARG A 580 -7.79 14.81 9.25
C ARG A 580 -7.87 14.92 7.73
N ARG A 581 -7.24 14.01 6.99
CA ARG A 581 -7.41 13.96 5.53
C ARG A 581 -8.84 13.55 5.19
N LEU A 582 -9.29 14.00 4.02
CA LEU A 582 -10.60 13.60 3.53
C LEU A 582 -10.62 12.07 3.32
N PRO A 583 -11.66 11.35 3.78
CA PRO A 583 -11.65 9.88 3.86
C PRO A 583 -11.49 9.16 2.52
N PHE A 584 -11.71 9.86 1.42
CA PHE A 584 -11.60 9.35 0.06
C PHE A 584 -10.19 9.48 -0.54
N PHE A 585 -9.25 10.11 0.17
CA PHE A 585 -7.84 10.00 -0.21
C PHE A 585 -7.21 8.75 0.39
N ASP A 586 -6.45 8.02 -0.44
CA ASP A 586 -5.71 6.84 0.03
C ASP A 586 -4.80 7.17 1.21
N PRO A 587 -4.60 6.22 2.16
CA PRO A 587 -3.65 6.39 3.26
C PRO A 587 -2.29 6.87 2.75
N VAL A 588 -1.66 7.79 3.48
CA VAL A 588 -0.35 8.29 3.09
C VAL A 588 0.69 7.20 3.33
N ASN A 589 1.03 6.45 2.27
CA ASN A 589 2.11 5.48 2.29
C ASN A 589 3.47 6.19 2.23
N LEU A 590 3.99 6.57 3.39
CA LEU A 590 5.30 7.20 3.57
C LEU A 590 6.29 6.19 4.16
N PRO A 591 7.23 5.63 3.37
CA PRO A 591 8.27 4.75 3.89
C PRO A 591 9.08 5.37 5.05
N LEU A 592 9.17 6.70 5.07
CA LEU A 592 9.79 7.45 6.16
C LEU A 592 9.04 7.27 7.49
N LYS A 593 7.71 7.24 7.48
CA LYS A 593 6.89 7.01 8.66
C LYS A 593 7.19 5.64 9.24
N ASP A 594 7.18 4.60 8.42
CA ASP A 594 7.50 3.23 8.85
C ASP A 594 8.91 3.15 9.46
N LEU A 595 9.88 3.87 8.88
CA LEU A 595 11.25 3.94 9.39
C LEU A 595 11.32 4.55 10.80
N ILE A 596 10.58 5.62 11.08
CA ILE A 596 10.63 6.33 12.37
C ILE A 596 9.56 5.85 13.37
N THR A 597 8.60 5.02 12.94
CA THR A 597 7.54 4.46 13.79
C THR A 597 8.09 3.65 14.96
N PRO A 598 9.08 2.75 14.80
CA PRO A 598 9.69 2.06 15.94
C PRO A 598 10.31 3.02 16.95
N ARG A 599 10.95 4.11 16.50
CA ARG A 599 11.51 5.15 17.36
C ARG A 599 10.41 5.89 18.13
N TYR A 600 9.28 6.18 17.48
CA TYR A 600 8.10 6.70 18.17
C TYR A 600 7.53 5.71 19.17
N GLN A 601 7.38 4.44 18.83
CA GLN A 601 6.91 3.40 19.74
C GLN A 601 7.83 3.24 20.96
N LEU A 602 9.15 3.36 20.81
CA LEU A 602 10.10 3.39 21.92
C LEU A 602 9.88 4.61 22.84
N PHE A 603 9.57 5.78 22.27
CA PHE A 603 9.25 6.98 23.04
C PHE A 603 7.83 6.96 23.64
N ALA A 604 6.87 6.31 22.99
CA ALA A 604 5.50 6.12 23.44
C ALA A 604 5.40 5.02 24.52
N ASN A 605 6.27 4.00 24.47
CA ASN A 605 6.39 2.92 25.46
C ASN A 605 7.00 3.37 26.80
N VAL A 606 7.18 4.68 27.02
CA VAL A 606 7.44 5.27 28.35
C VAL A 606 6.16 5.87 28.97
N GLN A 607 4.98 5.46 28.53
CA GLN A 607 3.78 5.52 29.38
C GLN A 607 3.12 4.14 29.45
N LYS A 608 3.59 3.30 30.38
CA LYS A 608 2.75 2.20 30.87
C LYS A 608 1.43 2.83 31.36
N PRO A 609 0.25 2.27 31.04
CA PRO A 609 -1.00 2.72 31.64
C PRO A 609 -0.84 2.61 33.16
N VAL A 610 -0.95 3.74 33.86
CA VAL A 610 -0.71 3.75 35.30
C VAL A 610 -1.91 3.06 35.96
N GLN A 611 -1.68 1.82 36.40
CA GLN A 611 -2.72 1.01 37.02
C GLN A 611 -2.93 1.42 38.48
N CYS A 612 -4.17 1.30 38.94
CA CYS A 612 -4.48 1.42 40.34
C CYS A 612 -3.70 0.35 41.13
N GLY A 613 -3.17 0.70 42.30
CA GLY A 613 -2.48 -0.23 43.18
C GLY A 613 -3.33 -1.43 43.61
N ASN A 614 -4.66 -1.35 43.48
CA ASN A 614 -5.55 -2.49 43.61
C ASN A 614 -5.60 -3.26 42.28
N MET A 615 -4.94 -4.42 42.23
CA MET A 615 -4.86 -5.29 41.05
C MET A 615 -6.21 -5.82 40.56
N LYS A 616 -7.27 -5.76 41.38
CA LYS A 616 -8.64 -6.12 40.98
C LYS A 616 -9.42 -4.96 40.37
N CYS A 617 -8.84 -3.76 40.31
CA CYS A 617 -9.49 -2.57 39.77
C CYS A 617 -9.37 -2.54 38.24
N THR A 618 -10.51 -2.52 37.54
CA THR A 618 -10.57 -2.45 36.07
C THR A 618 -10.69 -1.01 35.53
N LYS A 619 -10.68 -0.01 36.42
CA LYS A 619 -10.89 1.40 36.05
C LYS A 619 -9.64 1.95 35.36
N LYS A 620 -9.80 2.46 34.13
CA LYS A 620 -8.76 3.20 33.40
C LYS A 620 -8.61 4.60 34.01
N VAL A 621 -7.39 5.00 34.35
CA VAL A 621 -7.09 6.28 35.02
C VAL A 621 -5.76 6.83 34.51
N MET A 622 -5.67 8.16 34.41
CA MET A 622 -4.42 8.86 34.13
C MET A 622 -3.57 9.01 35.41
N GLU A 623 -2.25 9.18 35.28
CA GLU A 623 -1.34 9.28 36.43
C GLU A 623 -1.72 10.42 37.39
N SER A 624 -2.18 11.56 36.85
CA SER A 624 -2.68 12.71 37.61
C SER A 624 -3.91 12.41 38.47
N GLY A 625 -4.66 11.34 38.15
CA GLY A 625 -5.85 10.92 38.88
C GLY A 625 -5.57 9.93 40.03
N LEU A 626 -4.33 9.47 40.20
CA LEU A 626 -3.98 8.51 41.24
C LEU A 626 -3.51 9.20 42.52
N LYS A 627 -4.11 8.81 43.65
CA LYS A 627 -3.74 9.31 44.98
C LYS A 627 -2.76 8.35 45.64
N ALA A 628 -1.61 8.85 46.06
CA ALA A 628 -0.63 8.06 46.79
C ALA A 628 -1.17 7.62 48.16
N CYS A 629 -0.77 6.43 48.61
CA CYS A 629 -1.04 5.96 49.95
C CYS A 629 -0.48 6.96 50.98
N GLY A 630 -1.33 7.45 51.88
CA GLY A 630 -0.95 8.46 52.87
C GLY A 630 0.14 8.01 53.87
N ARG A 631 0.44 6.70 53.95
CA ARG A 631 1.46 6.16 54.88
C ARG A 631 2.82 5.93 54.23
N CYS A 632 2.89 5.14 53.16
CA CYS A 632 4.16 4.79 52.52
C CYS A 632 4.50 5.68 51.31
N LYS A 633 3.53 6.41 50.75
CA LYS A 633 3.63 7.21 49.50
C LYS A 633 4.11 6.44 48.25
N LYS A 634 4.37 5.13 48.34
CA LYS A 634 4.92 4.31 47.25
C LYS A 634 3.86 3.71 46.33
N GLN A 635 2.71 3.28 46.87
CA GLN A 635 1.60 2.73 46.07
C GLN A 635 0.53 3.80 45.85
N LYS A 636 0.00 3.89 44.62
CA LYS A 636 -1.01 4.90 44.23
C LYS A 636 -2.34 4.23 43.86
N TYR A 637 -3.47 4.85 44.20
CA TYR A 637 -4.82 4.30 44.00
C TYR A 637 -5.74 5.30 43.31
N CYS A 638 -6.69 4.81 42.51
CA CYS A 638 -7.66 5.66 41.79
C CYS A 638 -8.74 6.26 42.70
N SER A 639 -8.93 5.70 43.89
CA SER A 639 -9.91 6.16 44.88
C SER A 639 -9.60 5.60 46.26
N LYS A 640 -10.11 6.26 47.30
CA LYS A 640 -10.00 5.79 48.70
C LYS A 640 -10.65 4.41 48.90
N PRO A 641 -11.83 4.10 48.32
CA PRO A 641 -12.39 2.74 48.34
C PRO A 641 -11.47 1.67 47.74
N CYS A 642 -10.76 1.96 46.64
CA CYS A 642 -9.82 0.99 46.05
C CYS A 642 -8.63 0.73 46.97
N GLN A 643 -8.12 1.75 47.67
CA GLN A 643 -7.09 1.58 48.69
C GLN A 643 -7.60 0.74 49.87
N THR A 644 -8.83 0.98 50.34
CA THR A 644 -9.43 0.20 51.44
C THR A 644 -9.63 -1.26 51.05
N ALA A 645 -10.08 -1.53 49.82
CA ALA A 645 -10.29 -2.88 49.31
C ALA A 645 -8.97 -3.67 49.16
N ASP A 646 -7.88 -3.00 48.80
CA ASP A 646 -6.55 -3.60 48.68
C ASP A 646 -5.77 -3.61 50.01
N TRP A 647 -6.27 -2.95 51.06
CA TRP A 647 -5.52 -2.74 52.30
C TRP A 647 -5.05 -4.04 52.95
N LYS A 648 -5.83 -5.13 52.84
CA LYS A 648 -5.43 -6.45 53.36
C LYS A 648 -4.13 -6.96 52.72
N ASN A 649 -3.89 -6.65 51.45
CA ASN A 649 -2.68 -7.06 50.72
C ASN A 649 -1.55 -6.03 50.88
N HIS A 650 -1.89 -4.74 50.85
CA HIS A 650 -0.91 -3.65 50.92
C HIS A 650 -0.36 -3.40 52.35
N LYS A 651 -1.09 -3.76 53.41
CA LYS A 651 -0.71 -3.45 54.80
C LYS A 651 0.68 -3.97 55.17
N ALA A 652 1.01 -5.21 54.81
CA ALA A 652 2.29 -5.84 55.16
C ALA A 652 3.48 -5.11 54.52
N THR A 653 3.39 -4.78 53.23
CA THR A 653 4.43 -4.04 52.50
C THR A 653 4.50 -2.58 52.93
N CYS A 654 3.36 -1.95 53.23
CA CYS A 654 3.30 -0.58 53.72
C CYS A 654 4.00 -0.41 55.08
N THR A 655 3.79 -1.35 56.02
CA THR A 655 4.43 -1.33 57.34
C THR A 655 5.93 -1.60 57.26
N ALA A 656 6.37 -2.55 56.42
CA ALA A 656 7.79 -2.82 56.19
C ALA A 656 8.53 -1.59 55.61
N LEU A 657 7.90 -0.88 54.68
CA LEU A 657 8.46 0.33 54.09
C LEU A 657 8.56 1.48 55.10
N GLN A 658 7.58 1.64 56.00
CA GLN A 658 7.69 2.64 57.08
C GLN A 658 8.82 2.32 58.06
N ALA A 659 9.04 1.05 58.41
CA ALA A 659 10.15 0.64 59.25
C ALA A 659 11.52 0.90 58.61
N SER A 660 11.63 0.78 57.28
CA SER A 660 12.86 1.09 56.53
C SER A 660 13.16 2.59 56.45
N VAL A 661 12.12 3.43 56.37
CA VAL A 661 12.26 4.90 56.36
C VAL A 661 12.60 5.43 57.75
N ALA A 662 12.12 4.79 58.82
CA ALA A 662 12.46 5.14 60.20
C ALA A 662 13.87 4.67 60.64
N LYS A 663 14.49 3.72 59.92
CA LYS A 663 15.87 3.26 60.18
C LYS A 663 16.95 4.00 59.39
N ASN A 664 16.56 4.70 58.31
CA ASN A 664 17.46 5.44 57.42
C ASN A 664 17.20 6.96 57.43
N GLY A 665 16.43 7.45 58.42
CA GLY A 665 16.11 8.86 58.62
C GLY A 665 16.92 9.46 59.74
#